data_AF-A0A7X8MB75-F1
#
_entry.id   AF-A0A7X8MB75-F1
#
_cell.length_a   1.000
_cell.length_b   1.000
_cell.length_c   1.000
_cell.angle_alpha   90.00
_cell.angle_beta   90.00
_cell.angle_gamma   90.00
#
_symmetry.space_group_name_H-M   'P 1'
#
loop_
_entity.id
_entity.type
_entity.pdbx_description
1 polymer ?
#
loop_
_entity_poly.entity_id
_entity_poly.type
_entity_poly.pdbx_seq_one_letter_code
_entity_poly.pdbx_strand_id
1 'polypeptide(L)'
;PFAACVLSMNLFTHVRQLPALQTHLWATCYTRFGLKGAEATLLAVPQDRILPAIREVMSGAAQVPFSDKGGAWALMQKEGYGSYLMNFGTLSEESVDEWIRMCRSLGFNQIDNHGGGDFFKFGDFELNPKKWPDGWASFKRINARLHEAGISSLFHTYAFFIDKNSKYVTPVPSEDLDAFRRFTLAKSAGEKDTVLVVEESTAALSTITGFFVRNSVTLRIGHELITFSRVSDAPPYRFLGCKRGALGTRVSSHRVGEAVYHLKEAIDRFVPGPDTPLFDEIARSTAEIVNECDFDGIYLDAIDLSDLLGGEEYFWYYGSKFIFTIAENLHRPVGMEMSSMSHHWWHYRSRWQAWDRPVRGYKRFVDIHSAAIKSTRLFHSEKIKSNEYEHGLWRGHAPLIDRYAPAENGGLLLPLHLGWWGNQTWNPPQVEPTFPDDIDYLCCKMIGNRAGVSMLGGVDEKTLQSNPLFRRLIERIRQYEELRHENYFSDSTRALLRQPGKEFTLIRQEDGRWNLKPVSYHKHKVEGLSHPSTHWSSPNEFGEQPLKLRMEVLMAAKRYADSSPVVLADFSQPAGFAVAGKAAGVSGEIVPSSESPADGTPAACFSAVVSSTVPQEGMWIKWEKRFDPWLDLSKHQALGVWVKGDGSGQLLNFRIESPKHLSHGARGDHFVKIDFTGWKFFELVEIESSAFSDYIWPDSGFYVYDSYRHTVQFGQIDKLQIWFNNLAAAKTSSCLIGAVKALPLVSAAIENPSITVAGRKVTFRTKMESGMVLEFYSAEDCKLYGPKGDLLQDVKIEGDIPLWQAGENSLSFDCQGPDSVNTRVQVTVISEGCPLDR
;
A
#
# COMPACT_ATOMS: atom_id res chain seq x y z
N PRO A 1 -0.64 10.23 -34.19
CA PRO A 1 -1.12 10.89 -32.96
C PRO A 1 -0.40 12.23 -32.75
N PHE A 2 -1.09 13.24 -32.24
CA PHE A 2 -0.52 14.55 -31.91
C PHE A 2 -0.29 14.64 -30.40
N ALA A 3 0.82 15.23 -29.97
CA ALA A 3 1.16 15.45 -28.57
C ALA A 3 1.40 16.93 -28.30
N ALA A 4 1.00 17.37 -27.10
CA ALA A 4 1.31 18.70 -26.59
C ALA A 4 1.81 18.63 -25.14
N CYS A 5 2.71 19.55 -24.81
CA CYS A 5 3.30 19.68 -23.48
C CYS A 5 3.74 21.12 -23.24
N VAL A 6 3.35 21.70 -22.10
CA VAL A 6 3.95 22.90 -21.55
C VAL A 6 5.02 22.48 -20.55
N LEU A 7 6.22 23.02 -20.69
CA LEU A 7 7.35 22.85 -19.78
C LEU A 7 7.56 24.12 -18.99
N SER A 8 7.76 24.00 -17.68
CA SER A 8 8.23 25.11 -16.85
C SER A 8 9.73 25.32 -17.06
N MET A 9 10.15 26.56 -17.33
CA MET A 9 11.55 26.88 -17.66
C MET A 9 12.33 27.50 -16.49
N ASN A 10 11.69 27.63 -15.31
CA ASN A 10 12.34 28.07 -14.08
C ASN A 10 11.56 27.60 -12.83
N LEU A 11 12.21 27.69 -11.67
CA LEU A 11 11.66 27.17 -10.41
C LEU A 11 10.31 27.80 -10.00
N PHE A 12 10.06 29.06 -10.37
CA PHE A 12 8.89 29.84 -9.91
C PHE A 12 7.74 29.91 -10.93
N THR A 13 7.81 29.15 -12.03
CA THR A 13 6.70 28.93 -12.95
C THR A 13 6.05 27.58 -12.66
N HIS A 14 4.78 27.58 -12.27
CA HIS A 14 4.05 26.36 -11.92
C HIS A 14 3.31 25.82 -13.14
N VAL A 15 3.66 24.60 -13.54
CA VAL A 15 2.86 23.78 -14.46
C VAL A 15 2.28 22.63 -13.67
N ARG A 16 0.98 22.38 -13.81
CA ARG A 16 0.27 21.39 -13.00
C ARG A 16 0.40 19.96 -13.53
N GLN A 17 0.17 19.77 -14.84
CA GLN A 17 0.27 18.45 -15.43
C GLN A 17 1.74 18.06 -15.67
N LEU A 18 2.07 16.82 -15.33
CA LEU A 18 3.41 16.27 -15.57
C LEU A 18 3.66 16.13 -17.09
N PRO A 19 4.91 16.29 -17.57
CA PRO A 19 5.31 15.84 -18.90
C PRO A 19 5.15 14.31 -19.04
N ALA A 20 5.12 13.72 -20.24
CA ALA A 20 5.34 14.34 -21.55
C ALA A 20 4.04 14.56 -22.35
N LEU A 21 2.97 13.81 -22.05
CA LEU A 21 1.70 13.88 -22.79
C LEU A 21 0.63 14.54 -21.94
N GLN A 22 0.44 15.85 -22.08
CA GLN A 22 -0.56 16.61 -21.32
C GLN A 22 -1.91 16.67 -22.05
N THR A 23 -3.01 16.64 -21.29
CA THR A 23 -4.37 16.89 -21.81
C THR A 23 -4.87 18.30 -21.50
N HIS A 24 -4.23 18.96 -20.53
CA HIS A 24 -4.51 20.34 -20.19
C HIS A 24 -3.17 21.08 -20.08
N LEU A 25 -2.99 22.05 -20.97
CA LEU A 25 -1.82 22.91 -21.04
C LEU A 25 -2.08 24.11 -20.14
N TRP A 26 -1.34 24.22 -19.04
CA TRP A 26 -1.56 25.25 -18.04
C TRP A 26 -0.25 25.65 -17.38
N ALA A 27 -0.03 26.95 -17.22
CA ALA A 27 1.06 27.50 -16.43
C ALA A 27 0.55 28.70 -15.62
N THR A 28 1.07 28.89 -14.42
CA THR A 28 0.81 30.07 -13.59
C THR A 28 2.07 30.51 -12.86
N CYS A 29 2.08 31.75 -12.41
CA CYS A 29 3.05 32.27 -11.44
C CYS A 29 2.31 32.74 -10.19
N TYR A 30 3.02 32.83 -9.08
CA TYR A 30 2.47 33.24 -7.79
C TYR A 30 3.20 34.50 -7.32
N THR A 31 2.47 35.48 -6.81
CA THR A 31 3.04 36.73 -6.28
C THR A 31 4.12 36.48 -5.23
N ARG A 32 4.01 35.40 -4.46
CA ARG A 32 4.99 34.98 -3.45
C ARG A 32 6.40 34.76 -4.03
N PHE A 33 6.51 34.20 -5.22
CA PHE A 33 7.79 33.80 -5.82
C PHE A 33 8.25 34.75 -6.93
N GLY A 34 7.33 35.52 -7.52
CA GLY A 34 7.63 36.53 -8.52
C GLY A 34 6.95 36.27 -9.86
N LEU A 35 6.55 37.36 -10.52
CA LEU A 35 5.91 37.33 -11.85
C LEU A 35 6.91 37.61 -12.97
N LYS A 36 7.90 38.48 -12.72
CA LYS A 36 8.88 38.91 -13.72
C LYS A 36 9.90 37.80 -13.97
N GLY A 37 10.08 37.42 -15.24
CA GLY A 37 10.99 36.34 -15.63
C GLY A 37 10.37 34.95 -15.58
N ALA A 38 9.07 34.82 -15.21
CA ALA A 38 8.36 33.55 -15.32
C ALA A 38 8.29 33.12 -16.79
N GLU A 39 8.61 31.86 -17.08
CA GLU A 39 8.84 31.37 -18.43
C GLU A 39 8.35 29.92 -18.56
N ALA A 40 7.64 29.65 -19.64
CA ALA A 40 7.16 28.33 -20.00
C ALA A 40 7.31 28.10 -21.51
N THR A 41 7.63 26.88 -21.92
CA THR A 41 7.74 26.49 -23.34
C THR A 41 6.60 25.57 -23.71
N LEU A 42 5.87 25.89 -24.79
CA LEU A 42 4.83 25.03 -25.35
C LEU A 42 5.38 24.22 -26.52
N LEU A 43 5.24 22.90 -26.43
CA LEU A 43 5.55 21.93 -27.48
C LEU A 43 4.25 21.38 -28.08
N ALA A 44 4.23 21.25 -29.40
CA ALA A 44 3.12 20.77 -30.20
C ALA A 44 3.68 20.02 -31.41
N VAL A 45 3.76 18.69 -31.32
CA VAL A 45 4.50 17.84 -32.28
C VAL A 45 3.80 16.50 -32.49
N PRO A 46 4.15 15.72 -33.53
CA PRO A 46 3.80 14.31 -33.57
C PRO A 46 4.24 13.59 -32.29
N GLN A 47 3.44 12.65 -31.79
CA GLN A 47 3.65 12.04 -30.47
C GLN A 47 5.02 11.35 -30.32
N ASP A 48 5.51 10.70 -31.38
CA ASP A 48 6.84 10.07 -31.43
C ASP A 48 7.99 11.09 -31.36
N ARG A 49 7.71 12.37 -31.63
CA ARG A 49 8.67 13.49 -31.55
C ARG A 49 8.67 14.22 -30.20
N ILE A 50 7.75 13.92 -29.28
CA ILE A 50 7.62 14.68 -28.03
C ILE A 50 8.85 14.57 -27.14
N LEU A 51 9.38 13.36 -26.89
CA LEU A 51 10.58 13.19 -26.08
C LEU A 51 11.83 13.79 -26.75
N PRO A 52 12.09 13.60 -28.06
CA PRO A 52 13.12 14.36 -28.77
C PRO A 52 13.01 15.89 -28.58
N ALA A 53 11.82 16.46 -28.71
CA ALA A 53 11.61 17.90 -28.57
C ALA A 53 11.84 18.39 -27.12
N ILE A 54 11.36 17.64 -26.11
CA ILE A 54 11.64 17.95 -24.71
C ILE A 54 13.14 17.91 -24.44
N ARG A 55 13.88 16.92 -24.98
CA ARG A 55 15.33 16.85 -24.82
C ARG A 55 16.04 18.09 -25.39
N GLU A 56 15.67 18.50 -26.60
CA GLU A 56 16.23 19.70 -27.24
C GLU A 56 16.01 20.96 -26.38
N VAL A 57 14.78 21.17 -25.89
CA VAL A 57 14.47 22.32 -25.02
C VAL A 57 15.20 22.26 -23.69
N MET A 58 15.14 21.12 -22.99
CA MET A 58 15.70 20.99 -21.65
C MET A 58 17.23 20.97 -21.65
N SER A 59 17.88 20.56 -22.74
CA SER A 59 19.33 20.74 -22.91
C SER A 59 19.77 22.20 -22.95
N GLY A 60 18.88 23.14 -23.33
CA GLY A 60 19.14 24.58 -23.36
C GLY A 60 18.56 25.36 -22.18
N ALA A 61 17.93 24.70 -21.21
CA ALA A 61 17.22 25.34 -20.11
C ALA A 61 18.18 25.85 -19.01
N ALA A 62 18.63 27.10 -19.12
CA ALA A 62 19.63 27.67 -18.21
C ALA A 62 19.22 27.75 -16.72
N GLN A 63 17.90 27.76 -16.43
CA GLN A 63 17.35 27.89 -15.08
C GLN A 63 16.72 26.59 -14.55
N VAL A 64 16.95 25.46 -15.23
CA VAL A 64 16.56 24.13 -14.76
C VAL A 64 17.81 23.26 -14.76
N PRO A 65 18.26 22.76 -13.59
CA PRO A 65 19.45 21.93 -13.51
C PRO A 65 19.37 20.72 -14.46
N PHE A 66 20.42 20.53 -15.24
CA PHE A 66 20.42 19.52 -16.29
C PHE A 66 20.47 18.10 -15.72
N SER A 67 19.69 17.19 -16.29
CA SER A 67 19.82 15.76 -16.07
C SER A 67 19.52 14.98 -17.34
N ASP A 68 20.43 14.08 -17.71
CA ASP A 68 20.25 13.07 -18.75
C ASP A 68 19.88 11.70 -18.18
N LYS A 69 19.63 11.61 -16.87
CA LYS A 69 19.31 10.36 -16.16
C LYS A 69 17.83 10.15 -15.88
N GLY A 70 17.01 11.19 -16.09
CA GLY A 70 15.57 11.15 -15.87
C GLY A 70 14.75 11.74 -17.01
N GLY A 71 13.45 11.81 -16.80
CA GLY A 71 12.51 12.47 -17.69
C GLY A 71 12.63 11.99 -19.14
N ALA A 72 12.94 12.93 -20.04
CA ALA A 72 12.97 12.67 -21.48
C ALA A 72 14.09 11.72 -21.93
N TRP A 73 15.07 11.45 -21.05
CA TRP A 73 16.15 10.49 -21.29
C TRP A 73 15.93 9.15 -20.56
N ALA A 74 14.96 9.03 -19.66
CA ALA A 74 14.82 7.87 -18.77
C ALA A 74 14.70 6.53 -19.53
N LEU A 75 13.97 6.49 -20.65
CA LEU A 75 13.84 5.28 -21.50
C LEU A 75 15.16 4.83 -22.16
N MET A 76 16.19 5.69 -22.16
CA MET A 76 17.53 5.40 -22.68
C MET A 76 18.49 4.93 -21.59
N GLN A 77 18.09 4.99 -20.32
CA GLN A 77 18.94 4.62 -19.18
C GLN A 77 18.61 3.22 -18.70
N LYS A 78 19.64 2.39 -18.49
CA LYS A 78 19.46 1.01 -18.02
C LYS A 78 18.92 0.98 -16.58
N GLU A 79 19.29 1.96 -15.76
CA GLU A 79 18.99 2.02 -14.34
C GLU A 79 17.47 2.07 -14.11
N GLY A 80 16.71 2.77 -14.97
CA GLY A 80 15.25 2.87 -14.87
C GLY A 80 14.52 1.52 -15.02
N TYR A 81 15.18 0.48 -15.52
CA TYR A 81 14.63 -0.86 -15.72
C TYR A 81 15.10 -1.89 -14.67
N GLY A 82 15.90 -1.48 -13.69
CA GLY A 82 16.43 -2.37 -12.66
C GLY A 82 15.39 -2.78 -11.61
N SER A 83 15.61 -3.93 -10.98
CA SER A 83 14.93 -4.34 -9.75
C SER A 83 15.92 -4.22 -8.59
N TYR A 84 15.45 -3.77 -7.42
CA TYR A 84 16.32 -3.51 -6.27
C TYR A 84 15.95 -4.29 -5.01
N LEU A 85 16.98 -4.68 -4.26
CA LEU A 85 16.83 -5.20 -2.90
C LEU A 85 16.93 -4.03 -1.90
N MET A 86 15.96 -3.91 -1.00
CA MET A 86 15.93 -2.84 -0.01
C MET A 86 16.84 -3.16 1.18
N ASN A 87 17.80 -2.28 1.44
CA ASN A 87 18.67 -2.31 2.61
C ASN A 87 18.18 -1.31 3.66
N PHE A 88 17.85 -1.81 4.86
CA PHE A 88 17.43 -1.01 6.02
C PHE A 88 18.56 -0.93 7.07
N GLY A 89 19.79 -0.68 6.62
CA GLY A 89 20.94 -0.43 7.50
C GLY A 89 21.68 -1.68 7.98
N THR A 90 21.70 -2.77 7.21
CA THR A 90 22.47 -4.00 7.55
C THR A 90 23.60 -4.31 6.57
N LEU A 91 23.70 -3.59 5.45
CA LEU A 91 24.84 -3.66 4.54
C LEU A 91 26.09 -2.97 5.13
N SER A 92 27.12 -3.74 5.43
CA SER A 92 28.42 -3.29 5.92
C SER A 92 29.55 -3.87 5.06
N GLU A 93 30.79 -3.47 5.32
CA GLU A 93 31.95 -4.06 4.64
C GLU A 93 32.10 -5.57 4.90
N GLU A 94 31.59 -6.05 6.05
CA GLU A 94 31.58 -7.48 6.41
C GLU A 94 30.46 -8.26 5.70
N SER A 95 29.30 -7.63 5.48
CA SER A 95 28.12 -8.30 4.90
C SER A 95 27.96 -8.10 3.39
N VAL A 96 28.73 -7.23 2.73
CA VAL A 96 28.56 -6.92 1.30
C VAL A 96 28.62 -8.15 0.38
N ASP A 97 29.43 -9.17 0.69
CA ASP A 97 29.43 -10.41 -0.11
C ASP A 97 28.13 -11.20 0.01
N GLU A 98 27.48 -11.17 1.18
CA GLU A 98 26.16 -11.74 1.37
C GLU A 98 25.13 -10.98 0.54
N TRP A 99 25.17 -9.65 0.55
CA TRP A 99 24.28 -8.81 -0.27
C TRP A 99 24.45 -9.06 -1.77
N ILE A 100 25.68 -9.20 -2.26
CA ILE A 100 25.96 -9.56 -3.65
C ILE A 100 25.34 -10.94 -3.98
N ARG A 101 25.47 -11.93 -3.08
CA ARG A 101 24.83 -13.24 -3.27
C ARG A 101 23.30 -13.14 -3.27
N MET A 102 22.71 -12.35 -2.38
CA MET A 102 21.26 -12.14 -2.32
C MET A 102 20.72 -11.51 -3.62
N CYS A 103 21.36 -10.45 -4.14
CA CYS A 103 21.00 -9.87 -5.43
C CYS A 103 21.06 -10.90 -6.56
N ARG A 104 22.14 -11.69 -6.65
CA ARG A 104 22.28 -12.76 -7.65
C ARG A 104 21.19 -13.83 -7.51
N SER A 105 20.81 -14.17 -6.28
CA SER A 105 19.77 -15.18 -6.02
C SER A 105 18.37 -14.75 -6.50
N LEU A 106 18.16 -13.46 -6.77
CA LEU A 106 16.93 -12.88 -7.31
C LEU A 106 17.06 -12.44 -8.77
N GLY A 107 18.27 -12.43 -9.36
CA GLY A 107 18.53 -11.78 -10.65
C GLY A 107 18.53 -10.24 -10.60
N PHE A 108 18.61 -9.66 -9.39
CA PHE A 108 18.55 -8.22 -9.19
C PHE A 108 19.92 -7.57 -9.42
N ASN A 109 19.90 -6.34 -9.91
CA ASN A 109 21.09 -5.58 -10.28
C ASN A 109 21.19 -4.23 -9.56
N GLN A 110 20.37 -4.02 -8.52
CA GLN A 110 20.37 -2.79 -7.75
C GLN A 110 20.16 -3.07 -6.25
N ILE A 111 20.69 -2.20 -5.40
CA ILE A 111 20.39 -2.12 -3.96
C ILE A 111 19.94 -0.70 -3.66
N ASP A 112 18.82 -0.58 -2.96
CA ASP A 112 18.31 0.69 -2.46
C ASP A 112 18.61 0.80 -0.96
N ASN A 113 19.41 1.80 -0.57
CA ASN A 113 19.92 1.96 0.79
C ASN A 113 19.07 2.95 1.59
N HIS A 114 18.00 2.45 2.19
CA HIS A 114 17.04 3.21 2.98
C HIS A 114 17.67 3.71 4.30
N GLY A 115 17.61 5.02 4.54
CA GLY A 115 18.24 5.69 5.70
C GLY A 115 17.77 5.28 7.10
N GLY A 116 16.63 4.60 7.20
CA GLY A 116 16.12 4.01 8.45
C GLY A 116 16.97 2.85 9.01
N GLY A 117 16.55 2.29 10.16
CA GLY A 117 17.16 1.07 10.73
C GLY A 117 18.55 1.27 11.37
N ASP A 118 18.78 2.43 11.97
CA ASP A 118 20.10 2.85 12.47
C ASP A 118 21.19 2.84 11.39
N PHE A 119 20.84 3.26 10.15
CA PHE A 119 21.82 3.51 9.09
C PHE A 119 22.49 4.87 9.32
N PHE A 120 21.73 5.96 9.18
CA PHE A 120 22.18 7.31 9.47
C PHE A 120 21.10 8.17 10.10
N LYS A 121 21.51 9.28 10.72
CA LYS A 121 20.58 10.30 11.22
C LYS A 121 20.15 11.20 10.08
N PHE A 122 18.86 11.35 9.84
CA PHE A 122 18.37 12.23 8.78
C PHE A 122 18.62 13.70 9.17
N GLY A 123 18.99 14.51 8.19
CA GLY A 123 19.36 15.92 8.35
C GLY A 123 20.88 16.12 8.40
N ASP A 124 21.58 15.51 9.34
CA ASP A 124 23.05 15.64 9.45
C ASP A 124 23.86 14.47 8.86
N PHE A 125 23.19 13.38 8.48
CA PHE A 125 23.74 12.24 7.78
C PHE A 125 24.90 11.54 8.50
N GLU A 126 24.93 11.61 9.82
CA GLU A 126 25.90 10.86 10.62
C GLU A 126 25.56 9.35 10.55
N LEU A 127 26.46 8.54 9.97
CA LEU A 127 26.35 7.08 9.97
C LEU A 127 26.47 6.51 11.39
N ASN A 128 25.87 5.35 11.62
CA ASN A 128 26.09 4.60 12.86
C ASN A 128 27.56 4.15 12.98
N PRO A 129 28.34 4.70 13.92
CA PRO A 129 29.78 4.44 14.01
C PRO A 129 30.10 3.00 14.45
N LYS A 130 29.13 2.26 15.01
CA LYS A 130 29.31 0.85 15.36
C LYS A 130 29.33 -0.06 14.11
N LYS A 131 28.62 0.34 13.05
CA LYS A 131 28.49 -0.43 11.80
C LYS A 131 29.44 0.09 10.72
N TRP A 132 29.67 1.40 10.69
CA TRP A 132 30.57 2.08 9.74
C TRP A 132 31.55 2.98 10.51
N PRO A 133 32.63 2.41 11.10
CA PRO A 133 33.54 3.15 11.97
C PRO A 133 34.29 4.28 11.26
N ASP A 134 34.50 4.16 9.94
CA ASP A 134 35.13 5.22 9.12
C ASP A 134 34.09 6.14 8.45
N GLY A 135 32.82 6.08 8.88
CA GLY A 135 31.73 6.85 8.30
C GLY A 135 31.54 6.57 6.80
N TRP A 136 31.30 7.62 6.02
CA TRP A 136 31.04 7.54 4.58
C TRP A 136 32.20 6.93 3.77
N ALA A 137 33.44 6.96 4.28
CA ALA A 137 34.56 6.26 3.64
C ALA A 137 34.38 4.73 3.62
N SER A 138 33.74 4.15 4.65
CA SER A 138 33.33 2.74 4.62
C SER A 138 32.33 2.48 3.52
N PHE A 139 31.32 3.35 3.37
CA PHE A 139 30.27 3.15 2.37
C PHE A 139 30.77 3.31 0.93
N LYS A 140 31.72 4.21 0.70
CA LYS A 140 32.44 4.31 -0.58
C LYS A 140 33.11 2.99 -0.98
N ARG A 141 33.76 2.31 -0.03
CA ARG A 141 34.37 0.98 -0.28
C ARG A 141 33.32 -0.09 -0.55
N ILE A 142 32.17 -0.04 0.14
CA ILE A 142 31.03 -0.92 -0.13
C ILE A 142 30.53 -0.71 -1.56
N ASN A 143 30.27 0.52 -1.97
CA ASN A 143 29.78 0.84 -3.31
C ASN A 143 30.76 0.38 -4.40
N ALA A 144 32.07 0.57 -4.22
CA ALA A 144 33.07 0.05 -5.14
C ALA A 144 32.95 -1.48 -5.35
N ARG A 145 32.75 -2.24 -4.27
CA ARG A 145 32.53 -3.70 -4.35
C ARG A 145 31.22 -4.08 -5.02
N LEU A 146 30.15 -3.30 -4.81
CA LEU A 146 28.88 -3.51 -5.51
C LEU A 146 29.03 -3.25 -7.01
N HIS A 147 29.74 -2.19 -7.39
CA HIS A 147 30.02 -1.85 -8.79
C HIS A 147 30.87 -2.91 -9.48
N GLU A 148 31.90 -3.45 -8.81
CA GLU A 148 32.69 -4.59 -9.30
C GLU A 148 31.80 -5.83 -9.56
N ALA A 149 30.73 -5.99 -8.78
CA ALA A 149 29.75 -7.06 -8.96
C ALA A 149 28.63 -6.72 -9.97
N GLY A 150 28.64 -5.52 -10.57
CA GLY A 150 27.63 -5.06 -11.53
C GLY A 150 26.30 -4.63 -10.89
N ILE A 151 26.31 -4.27 -9.60
CA ILE A 151 25.13 -3.85 -8.83
C ILE A 151 25.17 -2.35 -8.62
N SER A 152 24.12 -1.64 -9.02
CA SER A 152 23.99 -0.21 -8.73
C SER A 152 23.51 0.04 -7.30
N SER A 153 23.94 1.14 -6.70
CA SER A 153 23.64 1.54 -5.33
C SER A 153 22.84 2.84 -5.32
N LEU A 154 21.63 2.83 -4.77
CA LEU A 154 20.79 4.02 -4.62
C LEU A 154 20.89 4.57 -3.19
N PHE A 155 21.00 5.90 -3.05
CA PHE A 155 20.96 6.59 -1.78
C PHE A 155 19.53 7.00 -1.44
N HIS A 156 18.91 6.36 -0.46
CA HIS A 156 17.53 6.60 -0.10
C HIS A 156 17.43 7.34 1.23
N THR A 157 16.92 8.58 1.16
CA THR A 157 16.74 9.47 2.31
C THR A 157 15.35 10.08 2.36
N TYR A 158 14.92 10.51 3.55
CA TYR A 158 13.74 11.34 3.72
C TYR A 158 14.12 12.77 3.31
N ALA A 159 13.40 13.34 2.34
CA ALA A 159 13.66 14.68 1.85
C ALA A 159 13.51 15.69 3.00
N PHE A 160 14.50 16.58 3.18
CA PHE A 160 14.54 17.69 4.15
C PHE A 160 14.26 17.36 5.65
N PHE A 161 13.91 16.14 6.04
CA PHE A 161 13.58 15.80 7.42
C PHE A 161 14.80 15.69 8.33
N ILE A 162 14.61 16.05 9.59
CA ILE A 162 15.65 16.13 10.61
C ILE A 162 15.27 15.21 11.78
N ASP A 163 16.18 14.30 12.12
CA ASP A 163 16.06 13.44 13.29
C ASP A 163 16.03 14.25 14.60
N LYS A 164 15.23 13.80 15.57
CA LYS A 164 15.16 14.43 16.90
C LYS A 164 16.46 14.33 17.70
N ASN A 165 17.35 13.41 17.33
CA ASN A 165 18.68 13.24 17.92
C ASN A 165 19.82 13.82 17.04
N SER A 166 19.49 14.57 16.00
CA SER A 166 20.46 15.26 15.15
C SER A 166 21.12 16.44 15.87
N LYS A 167 22.32 16.82 15.41
CA LYS A 167 23.05 18.02 15.86
C LYS A 167 22.24 19.33 15.73
N TYR A 168 21.23 19.36 14.86
CA TYR A 168 20.36 20.53 14.68
C TYR A 168 19.21 20.61 15.69
N VAL A 169 19.00 19.58 16.52
CA VAL A 169 17.90 19.51 17.48
C VAL A 169 18.42 19.47 18.92
N THR A 170 19.50 18.74 19.15
CA THR A 170 20.02 18.47 20.50
C THR A 170 21.55 18.56 20.56
N PRO A 171 22.13 19.06 21.67
CA PRO A 171 21.47 19.63 22.85
C PRO A 171 21.00 21.08 22.65
N VAL A 172 21.30 21.69 21.51
CA VAL A 172 20.89 23.06 21.16
C VAL A 172 20.06 22.99 19.87
N PRO A 173 18.75 23.31 19.92
CA PRO A 173 17.90 23.30 18.74
C PRO A 173 18.26 24.50 17.85
N SER A 174 18.41 24.25 16.55
CA SER A 174 18.62 25.29 15.55
C SER A 174 17.45 26.27 15.53
N GLU A 175 17.75 27.56 15.34
CA GLU A 175 16.72 28.57 15.16
C GLU A 175 15.96 28.40 13.83
N ASP A 176 16.57 27.68 12.89
CA ASP A 176 16.06 27.41 11.55
C ASP A 176 15.06 26.24 11.49
N LEU A 177 14.73 25.58 12.61
CA LEU A 177 13.63 24.61 12.64
C LEU A 177 12.29 25.33 12.42
N ASP A 178 11.47 24.81 11.51
CA ASP A 178 10.22 25.45 11.13
C ASP A 178 9.14 25.29 12.22
N ALA A 179 8.18 26.22 12.24
CA ALA A 179 7.10 26.25 13.20
C ALA A 179 5.74 26.40 12.51
N PHE A 180 4.73 25.66 12.97
CA PHE A 180 3.36 25.85 12.53
C PHE A 180 2.84 27.22 12.93
N ARG A 181 3.20 27.64 14.15
CA ARG A 181 2.69 28.84 14.81
C ARG A 181 3.75 29.45 15.70
N ARG A 182 3.68 30.76 15.84
CA ARG A 182 4.42 31.54 16.83
C ARG A 182 3.43 32.07 17.86
N PHE A 183 3.79 31.94 19.13
CA PHE A 183 3.09 32.51 20.27
C PHE A 183 4.03 33.45 21.03
N THR A 184 3.46 34.21 21.97
CA THR A 184 4.16 35.18 22.81
C THR A 184 3.89 34.86 24.27
N LEU A 185 4.94 34.74 25.10
CA LEU A 185 4.77 34.51 26.54
C LEU A 185 4.09 35.71 27.23
N ALA A 186 2.87 35.50 27.71
CA ALA A 186 2.12 36.48 28.50
C ALA A 186 2.60 36.57 29.96
N LYS A 187 3.34 35.56 30.43
CA LYS A 187 4.00 35.52 31.75
C LYS A 187 5.38 34.90 31.63
N SER A 188 6.32 35.35 32.47
CA SER A 188 7.62 34.69 32.60
C SER A 188 7.45 33.25 33.05
N ALA A 189 8.29 32.35 32.55
CA ALA A 189 8.31 30.94 32.92
C ALA A 189 9.64 30.61 33.60
N GLY A 190 9.60 30.20 34.86
CA GLY A 190 10.74 29.68 35.60
C GLY A 190 11.05 28.22 35.23
N GLU A 191 12.23 27.73 35.58
CA GLU A 191 12.75 26.41 35.16
C GLU A 191 11.89 25.19 35.57
N LYS A 192 11.03 25.35 36.59
CA LYS A 192 10.16 24.28 37.11
C LYS A 192 8.70 24.42 36.67
N ASP A 193 8.37 25.46 35.91
CA ASP A 193 6.99 25.73 35.52
C ASP A 193 6.51 24.68 34.53
N THR A 194 5.34 24.12 34.81
CA THR A 194 4.63 23.12 33.98
C THR A 194 3.49 23.74 33.18
N VAL A 195 3.33 25.06 33.26
CA VAL A 195 2.30 25.82 32.56
C VAL A 195 2.96 27.04 31.92
N LEU A 196 2.77 27.20 30.62
CA LEU A 196 3.17 28.39 29.89
C LEU A 196 1.91 29.18 29.52
N VAL A 197 1.84 30.45 29.92
CA VAL A 197 0.72 31.33 29.58
C VAL A 197 1.12 32.15 28.37
N VAL A 198 0.30 32.12 27.32
CA VAL A 198 0.55 32.83 26.06
C VAL A 198 -0.57 33.80 25.71
N GLU A 199 -0.26 34.79 24.87
CA GLU A 199 -1.21 35.81 24.44
C GLU A 199 -2.21 35.27 23.40
N GLU A 200 -1.74 34.45 22.46
CA GLU A 200 -2.51 33.95 21.34
C GLU A 200 -3.28 32.66 21.70
N SER A 201 -4.39 32.42 21.00
CA SER A 201 -5.28 31.29 21.28
C SER A 201 -4.61 29.93 21.01
N THR A 202 -4.64 29.06 22.03
CA THR A 202 -4.22 27.66 21.93
C THR A 202 -5.36 26.71 21.54
N ALA A 203 -6.59 27.20 21.38
CA ALA A 203 -7.80 26.38 21.23
C ALA A 203 -7.80 25.49 19.97
N ALA A 204 -7.06 25.88 18.92
CA ALA A 204 -6.96 25.12 17.67
C ALA A 204 -5.85 24.04 17.69
N LEU A 205 -5.08 23.94 18.79
CA LEU A 205 -4.01 22.95 18.90
C LEU A 205 -4.56 21.59 19.30
N SER A 206 -3.98 20.55 18.70
CA SER A 206 -4.23 19.15 19.04
C SER A 206 -3.02 18.56 19.74
N THR A 207 -3.24 17.55 20.57
CA THR A 207 -2.17 16.73 21.18
C THR A 207 -2.02 15.37 20.48
N ILE A 208 -2.84 15.11 19.46
CA ILE A 208 -2.72 13.93 18.62
C ILE A 208 -1.45 14.07 17.78
N THR A 209 -0.58 13.09 17.91
CA THR A 209 0.64 12.92 17.10
C THR A 209 0.62 11.52 16.49
N GLY A 210 1.49 11.26 15.52
CA GLY A 210 1.56 9.98 14.84
C GLY A 210 2.33 10.10 13.55
N PHE A 211 2.61 8.96 12.92
CA PHE A 211 3.58 8.89 11.82
C PHE A 211 3.23 9.81 10.64
N PHE A 212 1.95 9.98 10.26
CA PHE A 212 1.56 10.94 9.19
C PHE A 212 0.71 12.11 9.70
N VAL A 213 0.72 12.35 11.01
CA VAL A 213 0.03 13.48 11.60
C VAL A 213 0.92 14.71 11.48
N ARG A 214 0.46 15.72 10.75
CA ARG A 214 1.12 17.03 10.62
C ARG A 214 0.87 17.87 11.88
N ASN A 215 1.46 17.44 12.98
CA ASN A 215 1.33 18.07 14.29
C ASN A 215 2.47 17.63 15.20
N SER A 216 2.85 18.50 16.13
CA SER A 216 3.77 18.17 17.20
C SER A 216 3.17 18.55 18.55
N VAL A 217 3.76 18.02 19.62
CA VAL A 217 3.55 18.54 20.98
C VAL A 217 4.79 19.29 21.48
N THR A 218 5.66 19.73 20.55
CA THR A 218 6.97 20.29 20.86
C THR A 218 6.98 21.79 20.61
N LEU A 219 7.46 22.54 21.60
CA LEU A 219 7.68 23.97 21.56
C LEU A 219 9.18 24.27 21.61
N ARG A 220 9.62 25.35 20.97
CA ARG A 220 10.94 25.94 21.14
C ARG A 220 10.82 27.35 21.74
N ILE A 221 11.59 27.62 22.80
CA ILE A 221 11.79 28.98 23.35
C ILE A 221 13.29 29.18 23.50
N GLY A 222 13.85 30.11 22.71
CA GLY A 222 15.30 30.23 22.58
C GLY A 222 15.95 28.90 22.18
N HIS A 223 16.84 28.39 23.05
CA HIS A 223 17.54 27.11 22.88
C HIS A 223 16.94 25.96 23.71
N GLU A 224 15.74 26.12 24.25
CA GLU A 224 15.04 25.07 25.00
C GLU A 224 13.89 24.48 24.18
N LEU A 225 13.80 23.15 24.15
CA LEU A 225 12.62 22.44 23.70
C LEU A 225 11.74 22.04 24.89
N ILE A 226 10.43 22.19 24.74
CA ILE A 226 9.44 21.94 25.79
C ILE A 226 8.30 21.12 25.17
N THR A 227 7.89 20.01 25.78
CA THR A 227 6.68 19.28 25.31
C THR A 227 5.47 19.59 26.19
N PHE A 228 4.27 19.68 25.63
CA PHE A 228 3.02 19.85 26.40
C PHE A 228 2.08 18.65 26.25
N SER A 229 1.15 18.47 27.18
CA SER A 229 0.18 17.36 27.11
C SER A 229 -1.26 17.80 26.93
N ARG A 230 -1.56 19.08 27.17
CA ARG A 230 -2.89 19.70 27.00
C ARG A 230 -2.75 21.18 26.67
N VAL A 231 -3.81 21.76 26.15
CA VAL A 231 -3.96 23.20 25.93
C VAL A 231 -5.28 23.68 26.54
N SER A 232 -5.40 24.98 26.81
CA SER A 232 -6.72 25.57 27.11
C SER A 232 -7.46 25.99 25.83
N ASP A 233 -8.77 25.91 25.88
CA ASP A 233 -9.71 26.34 24.84
C ASP A 233 -10.22 27.78 25.06
N ALA A 234 -10.03 28.32 26.26
CA ALA A 234 -10.42 29.69 26.65
C ALA A 234 -9.26 30.48 27.29
N PRO A 235 -9.34 31.84 27.29
CA PRO A 235 -8.39 32.70 27.99
C PRO A 235 -8.38 32.49 29.53
N PRO A 236 -7.23 32.73 30.19
CA PRO A 236 -5.93 32.98 29.56
C PRO A 236 -5.43 31.68 28.91
N TYR A 237 -4.85 31.83 27.71
CA TYR A 237 -4.43 30.69 26.90
C TYR A 237 -3.16 30.07 27.45
N ARG A 238 -3.11 28.73 27.46
CA ARG A 238 -2.08 27.98 28.18
C ARG A 238 -1.67 26.72 27.45
N PHE A 239 -0.37 26.47 27.48
CA PHE A 239 0.18 25.11 27.36
C PHE A 239 0.26 24.49 28.76
N LEU A 240 -0.31 23.31 28.93
CA LEU A 240 -0.46 22.62 30.21
C LEU A 240 0.33 21.31 30.22
N GLY A 241 0.84 20.94 31.39
CA GLY A 241 1.64 19.72 31.56
C GLY A 241 2.96 19.77 30.80
N CYS A 242 3.56 20.97 30.76
CA CYS A 242 4.83 21.22 30.09
C CYS A 242 5.95 20.42 30.76
N LYS A 243 6.73 19.68 29.96
CA LYS A 243 7.99 19.06 30.35
C LYS A 243 9.13 19.87 29.75
N ARG A 244 9.96 20.44 30.63
CA ARG A 244 11.10 21.31 30.31
C ARG A 244 12.31 20.50 29.86
N GLY A 245 13.19 21.10 29.05
CA GLY A 245 14.41 20.45 28.58
C GLY A 245 14.18 19.18 27.75
N ALA A 246 13.11 19.15 26.96
CA ALA A 246 12.81 18.04 26.07
C ALA A 246 13.99 17.78 25.12
N LEU A 247 14.15 16.51 24.74
CA LEU A 247 15.24 16.02 23.88
C LEU A 247 16.65 16.39 24.38
N GLY A 248 16.83 16.59 25.69
CA GLY A 248 18.14 16.87 26.29
C GLY A 248 18.60 18.32 26.18
N THR A 249 17.70 19.24 25.80
CA THR A 249 18.00 20.67 25.76
C THR A 249 18.12 21.28 27.15
N ARG A 250 18.88 22.38 27.26
CA ARG A 250 19.12 23.05 28.54
C ARG A 250 17.90 23.84 29.01
N VAL A 251 17.36 23.47 30.17
CA VAL A 251 16.29 24.22 30.85
C VAL A 251 16.78 25.64 31.18
N SER A 252 15.98 26.65 30.84
CA SER A 252 16.28 28.06 31.10
C SER A 252 15.06 28.81 31.66
N SER A 253 15.25 29.96 32.30
CA SER A 253 14.12 30.85 32.62
C SER A 253 13.80 31.73 31.40
N HIS A 254 12.52 31.90 31.09
CA HIS A 254 12.04 32.68 29.94
C HIS A 254 11.23 33.89 30.41
N ARG A 255 11.44 35.04 29.78
CA ARG A 255 10.84 36.33 30.13
C ARG A 255 9.50 36.52 29.41
N VAL A 256 8.69 37.43 29.96
CA VAL A 256 7.51 37.96 29.26
C VAL A 256 7.91 38.48 27.87
N GLY A 257 7.07 38.24 26.87
CA GLY A 257 7.29 38.70 25.50
C GLY A 257 8.21 37.81 24.66
N GLU A 258 8.85 36.77 25.24
CA GLU A 258 9.64 35.83 24.45
C GLU A 258 8.74 34.99 23.52
N ALA A 259 9.28 34.67 22.35
CA ALA A 259 8.58 33.91 21.33
C ALA A 259 8.58 32.41 21.65
N VAL A 260 7.41 31.78 21.55
CA VAL A 260 7.22 30.34 21.68
C VAL A 260 6.85 29.77 20.32
N TYR A 261 7.69 28.92 19.76
CA TYR A 261 7.49 28.33 18.44
C TYR A 261 6.93 26.91 18.57
N HIS A 262 5.75 26.65 18.03
CA HIS A 262 5.19 25.30 17.92
C HIS A 262 5.79 24.61 16.70
N LEU A 263 6.74 23.70 16.92
CA LEU A 263 7.58 23.15 15.86
C LEU A 263 6.78 22.27 14.89
N LYS A 264 7.13 22.32 13.60
CA LYS A 264 6.56 21.44 12.59
C LYS A 264 7.14 20.04 12.70
N GLU A 265 6.26 19.05 12.70
CA GLU A 265 6.62 17.63 12.81
C GLU A 265 5.67 16.78 11.97
N ALA A 266 6.24 15.74 11.36
CA ALA A 266 5.57 14.54 10.86
C ALA A 266 6.60 13.42 10.86
N ILE A 267 6.17 12.16 10.72
CA ILE A 267 7.02 10.96 10.69
C ILE A 267 8.04 10.90 11.85
N ASP A 268 7.65 11.44 13.01
CA ASP A 268 8.47 11.60 14.23
C ASP A 268 9.73 12.47 14.04
N ARG A 269 9.71 13.40 13.08
CA ARG A 269 10.86 14.20 12.64
C ARG A 269 10.49 15.67 12.44
N PHE A 270 11.46 16.55 12.67
CA PHE A 270 11.29 17.99 12.39
C PHE A 270 11.67 18.32 10.95
N VAL A 271 11.34 19.53 10.52
CA VAL A 271 11.72 20.09 9.21
C VAL A 271 12.37 21.47 9.40
N PRO A 272 13.33 21.86 8.53
CA PRO A 272 13.86 23.20 8.51
C PRO A 272 12.85 24.18 7.88
N GLY A 273 12.96 25.46 8.21
CA GLY A 273 12.28 26.52 7.48
C GLY A 273 12.77 26.51 6.03
N PRO A 274 11.87 26.50 5.03
CA PRO A 274 12.29 26.23 3.64
C PRO A 274 13.07 27.36 2.97
N ASP A 275 13.15 28.52 3.62
CA ASP A 275 13.90 29.71 3.18
C ASP A 275 15.09 30.02 4.10
N THR A 276 15.50 29.08 4.95
CA THR A 276 16.66 29.21 5.83
C THR A 276 17.90 28.50 5.27
N PRO A 277 19.12 28.87 5.69
CA PRO A 277 20.35 28.19 5.27
C PRO A 277 20.36 26.70 5.58
N LEU A 278 19.71 26.25 6.67
CA LEU A 278 19.65 24.84 7.05
C LEU A 278 18.96 23.97 5.98
N PHE A 279 17.92 24.47 5.31
CA PHE A 279 17.26 23.74 4.23
C PHE A 279 18.22 23.46 3.06
N ASP A 280 18.97 24.49 2.65
CA ASP A 280 19.95 24.36 1.56
C ASP A 280 21.17 23.52 1.99
N GLU A 281 21.58 23.59 3.27
CA GLU A 281 22.63 22.72 3.82
C GLU A 281 22.25 21.25 3.71
N ILE A 282 21.05 20.85 4.10
CA ILE A 282 20.60 19.45 4.02
C ILE A 282 20.55 18.96 2.56
N ALA A 283 20.11 19.80 1.64
CA ALA A 283 20.11 19.49 0.21
C ALA A 283 21.54 19.32 -0.34
N ARG A 284 22.47 20.21 0.00
CA ARG A 284 23.88 20.10 -0.41
C ARG A 284 24.55 18.86 0.17
N SER A 285 24.38 18.59 1.46
CA SER A 285 24.94 17.38 2.10
C SER A 285 24.44 16.09 1.44
N THR A 286 23.19 16.07 0.98
CA THR A 286 22.64 14.94 0.21
C THR A 286 23.45 14.73 -1.09
N ALA A 287 23.72 15.80 -1.85
CA ALA A 287 24.53 15.72 -3.07
C ALA A 287 25.99 15.36 -2.79
N GLU A 288 26.59 15.90 -1.71
CA GLU A 288 27.96 15.60 -1.29
C GLU A 288 28.14 14.10 -1.02
N ILE A 289 27.22 13.47 -0.27
CA ILE A 289 27.28 12.02 0.00
C ILE A 289 27.20 11.21 -1.30
N VAL A 290 26.29 11.58 -2.20
CA VAL A 290 26.14 10.92 -3.51
C VAL A 290 27.43 11.02 -4.32
N ASN A 291 28.04 12.21 -4.35
CA ASN A 291 29.28 12.47 -5.06
C ASN A 291 30.48 11.72 -4.45
N GLU A 292 30.64 11.76 -3.12
CA GLU A 292 31.80 11.21 -2.43
C GLU A 292 31.80 9.68 -2.37
N CYS A 293 30.62 9.09 -2.24
CA CYS A 293 30.42 7.65 -2.14
C CYS A 293 30.07 6.97 -3.46
N ASP A 294 29.96 7.73 -4.56
CA ASP A 294 29.65 7.24 -5.91
C ASP A 294 28.33 6.45 -5.98
N PHE A 295 27.25 7.01 -5.42
CA PHE A 295 25.92 6.43 -5.60
C PHE A 295 25.42 6.62 -7.05
N ASP A 296 24.64 5.66 -7.54
CA ASP A 296 24.11 5.65 -8.92
C ASP A 296 22.77 6.39 -9.07
N GLY A 297 22.08 6.60 -7.95
CA GLY A 297 20.78 7.25 -7.92
C GLY A 297 20.39 7.69 -6.51
N ILE A 298 19.30 8.46 -6.43
CA ILE A 298 18.75 8.98 -5.18
C ILE A 298 17.28 8.56 -5.07
N TYR A 299 16.84 8.12 -3.91
CA TYR A 299 15.42 8.02 -3.58
C TYR A 299 15.09 9.08 -2.51
N LEU A 300 14.23 10.04 -2.85
CA LEU A 300 13.73 11.09 -1.97
C LEU A 300 12.35 10.71 -1.44
N ASP A 301 12.34 9.99 -0.33
CA ASP A 301 11.10 9.57 0.34
C ASP A 301 10.57 10.69 1.25
N ALA A 302 9.31 10.56 1.66
CA ALA A 302 8.56 11.57 2.42
C ALA A 302 8.47 12.96 1.76
N ILE A 303 8.90 13.12 0.50
CA ILE A 303 8.80 14.39 -0.24
C ILE A 303 7.33 14.77 -0.55
N ASP A 304 6.43 13.79 -0.51
CA ASP A 304 4.97 13.94 -0.48
C ASP A 304 4.47 14.78 0.71
N LEU A 305 5.30 14.97 1.75
CA LEU A 305 5.05 15.86 2.88
C LEU A 305 5.60 17.28 2.70
N SER A 306 5.97 17.69 1.48
CA SER A 306 6.43 19.07 1.20
C SER A 306 5.36 20.14 1.53
N ASP A 307 4.11 19.73 1.80
CA ASP A 307 3.06 20.62 2.28
C ASP A 307 3.37 21.15 3.68
N LEU A 308 4.23 20.47 4.46
CA LEU A 308 4.74 20.99 5.73
C LEU A 308 5.57 22.26 5.55
N LEU A 309 6.31 22.40 4.44
CA LEU A 309 7.21 23.52 4.22
C LEU A 309 6.44 24.81 3.90
N GLY A 310 5.55 24.73 2.89
CA GLY A 310 4.85 25.90 2.36
C GLY A 310 3.32 25.88 2.52
N GLY A 311 2.72 24.80 3.02
CA GLY A 311 1.29 24.53 2.88
C GLY A 311 0.94 23.90 1.53
N GLU A 312 -0.31 23.42 1.38
CA GLU A 312 -0.78 22.75 0.16
C GLU A 312 -0.61 23.61 -1.10
N GLU A 313 -0.78 24.94 -0.98
CA GLU A 313 -0.67 25.90 -2.10
C GLU A 313 0.74 25.94 -2.72
N TYR A 314 1.79 25.75 -1.90
CA TYR A 314 3.18 25.93 -2.31
C TYR A 314 4.00 24.63 -2.29
N PHE A 315 3.33 23.48 -2.14
CA PHE A 315 3.93 22.14 -2.18
C PHE A 315 4.83 21.93 -3.40
N TRP A 316 4.36 22.33 -4.58
CA TRP A 316 5.06 22.16 -5.85
C TRP A 316 6.41 22.90 -5.90
N TYR A 317 6.54 24.02 -5.18
CA TYR A 317 7.72 24.88 -5.23
C TYR A 317 8.82 24.37 -4.32
N TYR A 318 8.55 24.17 -3.03
CA TYR A 318 9.61 23.88 -2.06
C TYR A 318 10.22 22.47 -2.22
N GLY A 319 9.42 21.47 -2.61
CA GLY A 319 9.97 20.17 -3.01
C GLY A 319 10.86 20.27 -4.25
N SER A 320 10.47 21.10 -5.23
CA SER A 320 11.30 21.37 -6.43
C SER A 320 12.58 22.14 -6.09
N LYS A 321 12.51 23.10 -5.16
CA LYS A 321 13.68 23.85 -4.66
C LYS A 321 14.70 22.88 -4.07
N PHE A 322 14.25 21.94 -3.21
CA PHE A 322 15.13 20.93 -2.63
C PHE A 322 15.85 20.09 -3.70
N ILE A 323 15.10 19.61 -4.70
CA ILE A 323 15.65 18.81 -5.81
C ILE A 323 16.62 19.63 -6.67
N PHE A 324 16.29 20.89 -6.98
CA PHE A 324 17.17 21.76 -7.75
C PHE A 324 18.48 22.00 -7.01
N THR A 325 18.42 22.32 -5.71
CA THR A 325 19.62 22.48 -4.89
C THR A 325 20.47 21.21 -4.86
N ILE A 326 19.87 20.02 -4.78
CA ILE A 326 20.62 18.75 -4.91
C ILE A 326 21.27 18.67 -6.30
N ALA A 327 20.48 18.81 -7.36
CA ALA A 327 20.93 18.62 -8.74
C ALA A 327 22.05 19.60 -9.14
N GLU A 328 22.01 20.85 -8.68
CA GLU A 328 23.05 21.86 -8.89
C GLU A 328 24.38 21.51 -8.21
N ASN A 329 24.34 20.73 -7.13
CA ASN A 329 25.52 20.36 -6.34
C ASN A 329 26.03 18.94 -6.64
N LEU A 330 25.41 18.22 -7.58
CA LEU A 330 25.92 16.93 -8.05
C LEU A 330 27.09 17.13 -9.03
N HIS A 331 28.16 16.35 -8.89
CA HIS A 331 29.28 16.34 -9.83
C HIS A 331 28.88 15.72 -11.18
N ARG A 332 27.90 14.80 -11.17
CA ARG A 332 27.30 14.19 -12.36
C ARG A 332 25.79 14.00 -12.12
N PRO A 333 24.94 14.13 -13.14
CA PRO A 333 23.55 13.75 -13.00
C PRO A 333 23.38 12.29 -12.60
N VAL A 334 22.41 12.04 -11.73
CA VAL A 334 21.98 10.69 -11.31
C VAL A 334 20.47 10.57 -11.47
N GLY A 335 19.99 9.34 -11.64
CA GLY A 335 18.54 9.09 -11.67
C GLY A 335 17.95 9.29 -10.28
N MET A 336 16.77 9.91 -10.19
CA MET A 336 16.09 10.10 -8.92
C MET A 336 14.75 9.35 -8.89
N GLU A 337 14.34 8.93 -7.70
CA GLU A 337 13.04 8.37 -7.37
C GLU A 337 12.42 9.12 -6.20
N MET A 338 11.10 9.17 -6.12
CA MET A 338 10.36 9.98 -5.12
C MET A 338 9.02 9.32 -4.75
N SER A 339 8.54 9.56 -3.53
CA SER A 339 7.21 9.11 -3.04
C SER A 339 6.02 9.85 -3.70
N SER A 340 6.25 11.02 -4.31
CA SER A 340 5.26 11.80 -5.07
C SER A 340 5.88 12.39 -6.34
N MET A 341 5.14 13.27 -7.03
CA MET A 341 5.59 13.93 -8.25
C MET A 341 5.04 15.36 -8.35
N SER A 342 5.89 16.29 -8.77
CA SER A 342 5.50 17.57 -9.35
C SER A 342 6.15 17.71 -10.71
N HIS A 343 5.73 18.71 -11.49
CA HIS A 343 6.14 18.89 -12.88
C HIS A 343 7.66 18.85 -13.06
N HIS A 344 8.39 19.61 -12.25
CA HIS A 344 9.86 19.67 -12.31
C HIS A 344 10.54 18.35 -11.96
N TRP A 345 9.93 17.52 -11.11
CA TRP A 345 10.52 16.29 -10.61
C TRP A 345 10.62 15.24 -11.71
N TRP A 346 9.71 15.30 -12.70
CA TRP A 346 9.73 14.42 -13.87
C TRP A 346 11.07 14.44 -14.60
N HIS A 347 11.74 15.60 -14.68
CA HIS A 347 13.03 15.74 -15.38
C HIS A 347 14.15 14.90 -14.77
N TYR A 348 14.07 14.61 -13.47
CA TYR A 348 15.08 13.84 -12.73
C TYR A 348 14.68 12.39 -12.53
N ARG A 349 13.39 12.07 -12.77
CA ARG A 349 12.84 10.76 -12.43
C ARG A 349 13.27 9.67 -13.39
N SER A 350 13.83 8.57 -12.88
CA SER A 350 14.37 7.47 -13.71
C SER A 350 13.32 6.42 -14.08
N ARG A 351 12.29 6.21 -13.24
CA ARG A 351 11.17 5.29 -13.48
C ARG A 351 9.91 5.71 -12.70
N TRP A 352 8.78 5.07 -12.96
CA TRP A 352 7.47 5.44 -12.40
C TRP A 352 6.60 4.22 -12.07
N GLN A 353 6.09 4.00 -10.86
CA GLN A 353 6.30 4.60 -9.55
C GLN A 353 6.39 3.43 -8.55
N ALA A 354 7.23 3.50 -7.52
CA ALA A 354 7.28 2.43 -6.53
C ALA A 354 6.17 2.61 -5.47
N TRP A 355 5.13 1.78 -5.52
CA TRP A 355 4.12 1.67 -4.45
C TRP A 355 4.62 0.79 -3.31
N ASP A 356 4.05 0.93 -2.12
CA ASP A 356 4.28 0.04 -0.98
C ASP A 356 3.68 -1.35 -1.23
N ARG A 357 4.06 -2.34 -0.40
CA ARG A 357 3.62 -3.72 -0.56
C ARG A 357 2.18 -3.98 -0.07
N PRO A 358 1.42 -4.87 -0.72
CA PRO A 358 0.21 -5.46 -0.14
C PRO A 358 0.55 -6.57 0.88
N VAL A 359 -0.40 -6.89 1.76
CA VAL A 359 -0.36 -8.06 2.67
C VAL A 359 -1.43 -9.12 2.33
N ARG A 360 -2.29 -8.80 1.35
CA ARG A 360 -3.40 -9.63 0.86
C ARG A 360 -3.87 -9.09 -0.49
N GLY A 361 -4.56 -9.91 -1.29
CA GLY A 361 -5.11 -9.49 -2.58
C GLY A 361 -4.03 -9.15 -3.62
N TYR A 362 -2.91 -9.86 -3.60
CA TYR A 362 -1.70 -9.56 -4.38
C TYR A 362 -1.96 -9.28 -5.87
N LYS A 363 -2.61 -10.22 -6.57
CA LYS A 363 -2.82 -10.13 -8.02
C LYS A 363 -3.65 -8.91 -8.41
N ARG A 364 -4.75 -8.65 -7.68
CA ARG A 364 -5.60 -7.48 -7.88
C ARG A 364 -4.86 -6.18 -7.57
N PHE A 365 -4.03 -6.15 -6.51
CA PHE A 365 -3.20 -4.99 -6.20
C PHE A 365 -2.20 -4.66 -7.31
N VAL A 366 -1.55 -5.67 -7.90
CA VAL A 366 -0.63 -5.47 -9.03
C VAL A 366 -1.37 -4.90 -10.25
N ASP A 367 -2.58 -5.37 -10.54
CA ASP A 367 -3.39 -4.83 -11.63
C ASP A 367 -3.79 -3.36 -11.41
N ILE A 368 -4.22 -3.04 -10.19
CA ILE A 368 -4.53 -1.68 -9.77
C ILE A 368 -3.30 -0.79 -9.96
N HIS A 369 -2.15 -1.24 -9.47
CA HIS A 369 -0.92 -0.48 -9.57
C HIS A 369 -0.52 -0.24 -11.04
N SER A 370 -0.55 -1.29 -11.87
CA SER A 370 -0.30 -1.22 -13.31
C SER A 370 -1.23 -0.23 -14.02
N ALA A 371 -2.52 -0.22 -13.68
CA ALA A 371 -3.48 0.74 -14.21
C ALA A 371 -3.18 2.17 -13.74
N ALA A 372 -2.89 2.35 -12.45
CA ALA A 372 -2.66 3.66 -11.83
C ALA A 372 -1.45 4.38 -12.45
N ILE A 373 -0.30 3.70 -12.58
CA ILE A 373 0.92 4.30 -13.16
C ILE A 373 0.76 4.67 -14.64
N LYS A 374 -0.25 4.10 -15.33
CA LYS A 374 -0.58 4.41 -16.72
C LYS A 374 -1.71 5.43 -16.89
N SER A 375 -2.39 5.80 -15.80
CA SER A 375 -3.59 6.65 -15.80
C SER A 375 -3.53 7.77 -14.76
N THR A 376 -2.32 8.20 -14.36
CA THR A 376 -2.04 9.12 -13.23
C THR A 376 -2.91 10.37 -13.15
N ARG A 377 -3.39 10.90 -14.27
CA ARG A 377 -4.19 12.14 -14.34
C ARG A 377 -5.70 11.97 -14.20
N LEU A 378 -6.21 10.74 -14.10
CA LEU A 378 -7.66 10.46 -14.20
C LEU A 378 -8.48 11.16 -13.12
N PHE A 379 -7.88 11.40 -11.96
CA PHE A 379 -8.57 11.89 -10.75
C PHE A 379 -8.17 13.31 -10.32
N HIS A 380 -7.57 14.10 -11.23
CA HIS A 380 -7.30 15.50 -10.93
C HIS A 380 -8.60 16.27 -10.65
N SER A 381 -8.67 16.92 -9.49
CA SER A 381 -9.79 17.81 -9.17
C SER A 381 -9.66 19.18 -9.88
N GLU A 382 -10.70 19.99 -9.87
CA GLU A 382 -10.57 21.38 -10.34
C GLU A 382 -9.57 22.18 -9.48
N LYS A 383 -9.61 21.96 -8.16
CA LYS A 383 -8.67 22.54 -7.20
C LYS A 383 -7.38 21.73 -7.18
N ILE A 384 -6.24 22.42 -7.24
CA ILE A 384 -4.91 21.82 -7.10
C ILE A 384 -4.70 21.38 -5.65
N LYS A 385 -4.22 20.16 -5.45
CA LYS A 385 -3.81 19.63 -4.15
C LYS A 385 -2.35 19.19 -4.17
N SER A 386 -1.71 19.07 -3.00
CA SER A 386 -0.32 18.63 -2.87
C SER A 386 -0.10 17.16 -3.25
N ASN A 387 -1.12 16.32 -3.17
CA ASN A 387 -1.00 14.86 -3.30
C ASN A 387 -1.55 14.28 -4.61
N GLU A 388 -1.72 15.07 -5.68
CA GLU A 388 -2.37 14.63 -6.92
C GLU A 388 -1.69 13.44 -7.63
N TYR A 389 -0.41 13.20 -7.36
CA TYR A 389 0.39 12.12 -7.94
C TYR A 389 1.06 11.22 -6.88
N GLU A 390 0.48 11.14 -5.68
CA GLU A 390 0.96 10.28 -4.60
C GLU A 390 0.71 8.79 -4.94
N HIS A 391 1.64 7.91 -4.56
CA HIS A 391 1.40 6.48 -4.71
C HIS A 391 0.21 5.99 -3.87
N GLY A 392 -0.47 4.94 -4.30
CA GLY A 392 -1.65 4.41 -3.61
C GLY A 392 -2.92 5.28 -3.69
N LEU A 393 -2.85 6.50 -4.26
CA LEU A 393 -4.00 7.37 -4.54
C LEU A 393 -4.74 6.92 -5.81
N TRP A 394 -5.22 5.68 -5.81
CA TRP A 394 -6.06 5.13 -6.87
C TRP A 394 -7.17 4.28 -6.26
N ARG A 395 -8.39 4.42 -6.78
CA ARG A 395 -9.61 3.89 -6.13
C ARG A 395 -9.80 2.38 -6.31
N GLY A 396 -9.15 1.79 -7.31
CA GLY A 396 -9.24 0.35 -7.53
C GLY A 396 -10.54 -0.06 -8.21
N HIS A 397 -10.93 0.46 -9.38
CA HIS A 397 -12.24 0.13 -10.00
C HIS A 397 -12.07 -0.68 -11.29
N ALA A 398 -12.66 -1.88 -11.34
CA ALA A 398 -12.43 -2.90 -12.38
C ALA A 398 -12.49 -2.38 -13.85
N PRO A 399 -13.53 -1.67 -14.32
CA PRO A 399 -13.55 -1.11 -15.69
C PRO A 399 -12.36 -0.21 -16.04
N LEU A 400 -11.83 0.53 -15.06
CA LEU A 400 -10.64 1.37 -15.26
C LEU A 400 -9.37 0.52 -15.23
N ILE A 401 -9.32 -0.51 -14.38
CA ILE A 401 -8.21 -1.47 -14.35
C ILE A 401 -8.10 -2.16 -15.71
N ASP A 402 -9.20 -2.72 -16.20
CA ASP A 402 -9.29 -3.45 -17.47
C ASP A 402 -8.93 -2.57 -18.66
N ARG A 403 -9.22 -1.26 -18.57
CA ARG A 403 -8.85 -0.30 -19.61
C ARG A 403 -7.37 0.07 -19.60
N TYR A 404 -6.79 0.34 -18.42
CA TYR A 404 -5.46 0.97 -18.34
C TYR A 404 -4.32 0.00 -18.04
N ALA A 405 -4.56 -1.08 -17.30
CA ALA A 405 -3.52 -2.07 -17.00
C ALA A 405 -2.92 -2.75 -18.25
N PRO A 406 -3.68 -3.04 -19.33
CA PRO A 406 -3.13 -3.60 -20.56
C PRO A 406 -2.23 -2.65 -21.37
N ALA A 407 -2.35 -1.33 -21.18
CA ALA A 407 -1.63 -0.34 -21.97
C ALA A 407 -0.12 -0.53 -21.84
N GLU A 408 0.63 -0.29 -22.91
CA GLU A 408 2.08 -0.51 -22.92
C GLU A 408 2.81 0.47 -21.99
N ASN A 409 2.41 1.74 -21.99
CA ASN A 409 2.94 2.79 -21.11
C ASN A 409 1.86 3.86 -20.84
N GLY A 410 2.11 4.75 -19.89
CA GLY A 410 1.28 5.90 -19.56
C GLY A 410 1.70 7.20 -20.27
N GLY A 411 1.01 8.29 -19.94
CA GLY A 411 1.30 9.63 -20.50
C GLY A 411 2.63 10.24 -20.05
N LEU A 412 3.29 9.67 -19.04
CA LEU A 412 4.57 10.15 -18.53
C LEU A 412 5.76 9.68 -19.38
N LEU A 413 5.60 8.60 -20.15
CA LEU A 413 6.64 8.00 -21.00
C LEU A 413 7.96 7.72 -20.25
N LEU A 414 7.85 7.21 -19.01
CA LEU A 414 8.97 6.75 -18.20
C LEU A 414 9.03 5.21 -18.20
N PRO A 415 10.19 4.60 -17.89
CA PRO A 415 10.24 3.21 -17.45
C PRO A 415 9.26 2.98 -16.29
N LEU A 416 8.64 1.81 -16.24
CA LEU A 416 7.67 1.47 -15.20
C LEU A 416 8.32 0.70 -14.05
N HIS A 417 7.73 0.80 -12.87
CA HIS A 417 8.14 0.04 -11.68
C HIS A 417 6.91 -0.52 -10.97
N LEU A 418 6.93 -1.79 -10.54
CA LEU A 418 5.78 -2.46 -9.93
C LEU A 418 5.71 -2.36 -8.41
N GLY A 419 6.59 -1.58 -7.81
CA GLY A 419 6.56 -1.25 -6.38
C GLY A 419 7.29 -2.26 -5.52
N TRP A 420 7.00 -2.20 -4.24
CA TRP A 420 7.60 -3.03 -3.21
C TRP A 420 6.85 -4.35 -3.11
N TRP A 421 7.62 -5.40 -2.93
CA TRP A 421 7.17 -6.75 -2.71
C TRP A 421 7.80 -7.30 -1.45
N GLY A 422 7.03 -8.07 -0.69
CA GLY A 422 7.54 -8.81 0.45
C GLY A 422 6.68 -10.03 0.66
N ASN A 423 7.27 -11.21 0.49
CA ASN A 423 6.59 -12.48 0.68
C ASN A 423 6.02 -12.55 2.10
N GLN A 424 4.82 -13.14 2.23
CA GLN A 424 4.16 -13.35 3.51
C GLN A 424 3.99 -14.83 3.80
N THR A 425 4.05 -15.17 5.07
CA THR A 425 3.51 -16.42 5.60
C THR A 425 2.11 -16.19 6.16
N TRP A 426 1.39 -17.27 6.43
CA TRP A 426 0.03 -17.21 6.94
C TRP A 426 -0.04 -16.49 8.29
N ASN A 427 -0.84 -15.42 8.36
CA ASN A 427 -1.13 -14.67 9.60
C ASN A 427 -2.59 -14.17 9.58
N PRO A 428 -3.54 -15.05 9.95
CA PRO A 428 -4.96 -14.77 9.85
C PRO A 428 -5.40 -13.69 10.87
N PRO A 429 -6.55 -13.03 10.67
CA PRO A 429 -7.46 -13.19 9.51
C PRO A 429 -7.13 -12.27 8.33
N GLN A 430 -5.98 -11.61 8.33
CA GLN A 430 -5.75 -10.42 7.48
C GLN A 430 -4.47 -10.42 6.65
N VAL A 431 -3.63 -11.45 6.77
CA VAL A 431 -2.44 -11.62 5.92
C VAL A 431 -2.55 -12.95 5.20
N GLU A 432 -2.58 -12.88 3.88
CA GLU A 432 -2.60 -14.05 3.00
C GLU A 432 -1.17 -14.53 2.75
N PRO A 433 -0.87 -15.84 2.83
CA PRO A 433 0.44 -16.34 2.43
C PRO A 433 0.67 -16.09 0.94
N THR A 434 1.91 -15.80 0.56
CA THR A 434 2.29 -15.66 -0.85
C THR A 434 2.53 -17.03 -1.47
N PHE A 435 1.82 -17.36 -2.54
CA PHE A 435 1.98 -18.63 -3.24
C PHE A 435 2.83 -18.50 -4.51
N PRO A 436 3.33 -19.62 -5.08
CA PRO A 436 4.03 -19.61 -6.36
C PRO A 436 3.24 -18.92 -7.50
N ASP A 437 1.90 -19.04 -7.50
CA ASP A 437 1.06 -18.39 -8.50
C ASP A 437 0.94 -16.86 -8.34
N ASP A 438 1.11 -16.33 -7.12
CA ASP A 438 1.22 -14.88 -6.92
C ASP A 438 2.54 -14.34 -7.49
N ILE A 439 3.63 -15.11 -7.38
CA ILE A 439 4.94 -14.78 -7.96
C ILE A 439 4.91 -14.87 -9.48
N ASP A 440 4.33 -15.94 -10.04
CA ASP A 440 4.13 -16.06 -11.49
C ASP A 440 3.34 -14.86 -12.04
N TYR A 441 2.29 -14.47 -11.33
CA TYR A 441 1.49 -13.30 -11.69
C TYR A 441 2.32 -12.02 -11.70
N LEU A 442 2.98 -11.69 -10.58
CA LEU A 442 3.86 -10.52 -10.47
C LEU A 442 4.91 -10.49 -11.58
N CYS A 443 5.63 -11.60 -11.76
CA CYS A 443 6.73 -11.68 -12.70
C CYS A 443 6.27 -11.62 -14.17
N CYS A 444 5.09 -12.17 -14.48
CA CYS A 444 4.44 -11.95 -15.77
C CYS A 444 4.18 -10.46 -16.01
N LYS A 445 3.69 -9.72 -15.00
CA LYS A 445 3.50 -8.26 -15.11
C LYS A 445 4.83 -7.53 -15.24
N MET A 446 5.89 -7.97 -14.59
CA MET A 446 7.25 -7.41 -14.76
C MET A 446 7.71 -7.55 -16.21
N ILE A 447 7.63 -8.75 -16.80
CA ILE A 447 8.00 -8.99 -18.20
C ILE A 447 7.11 -8.20 -19.16
N GLY A 448 5.78 -8.28 -18.96
CA GLY A 448 4.79 -7.63 -19.82
C GLY A 448 4.95 -6.11 -19.89
N ASN A 449 5.36 -5.48 -18.79
CA ASN A 449 5.55 -4.03 -18.69
C ASN A 449 7.02 -3.59 -18.82
N ARG A 450 7.96 -4.53 -18.95
CA ARG A 450 9.39 -4.29 -18.80
C ARG A 450 9.72 -3.51 -17.51
N ALA A 451 9.03 -3.85 -16.42
CA ALA A 451 9.10 -3.11 -15.17
C ALA A 451 9.94 -3.85 -14.14
N GLY A 452 10.74 -3.10 -13.39
CA GLY A 452 11.42 -3.62 -12.20
C GLY A 452 10.49 -3.72 -10.99
N VAL A 453 11.00 -4.34 -9.91
CA VAL A 453 10.32 -4.45 -8.61
C VAL A 453 11.32 -4.23 -7.47
N SER A 454 10.83 -3.87 -6.28
CA SER A 454 11.65 -3.77 -5.07
C SER A 454 11.35 -4.93 -4.13
N MET A 455 12.37 -5.62 -3.63
CA MET A 455 12.18 -6.65 -2.61
C MET A 455 12.52 -6.11 -1.22
N LEU A 456 11.59 -6.21 -0.26
CA LEU A 456 11.74 -5.68 1.11
C LEU A 456 12.57 -6.61 2.05
N GLY A 457 13.53 -7.34 1.49
CA GLY A 457 14.30 -8.37 2.19
C GLY A 457 13.63 -9.75 2.14
N GLY A 458 13.81 -10.55 3.19
CA GLY A 458 13.29 -11.92 3.26
C GLY A 458 14.04 -12.95 2.42
N VAL A 459 15.26 -12.59 2.01
CA VAL A 459 16.14 -13.40 1.15
C VAL A 459 17.47 -13.74 1.81
N ASP A 460 17.72 -13.23 3.02
CA ASP A 460 18.84 -13.66 3.84
C ASP A 460 18.64 -15.10 4.32
N GLU A 461 19.74 -15.82 4.52
CA GLU A 461 19.68 -17.27 4.76
C GLU A 461 18.94 -17.61 6.06
N LYS A 462 19.03 -16.77 7.10
CA LYS A 462 18.28 -16.96 8.35
C LYS A 462 16.78 -16.86 8.11
N THR A 463 16.33 -15.88 7.32
CA THR A 463 14.91 -15.75 6.97
C THR A 463 14.45 -16.92 6.09
N LEU A 464 15.26 -17.36 5.11
CA LEU A 464 14.93 -18.49 4.25
C LEU A 464 14.84 -19.83 5.02
N GLN A 465 15.66 -20.01 6.05
CA GLN A 465 15.59 -21.18 6.94
C GLN A 465 14.32 -21.17 7.79
N SER A 466 13.95 -19.99 8.30
CA SER A 466 12.75 -19.85 9.15
C SER A 466 11.43 -19.86 8.36
N ASN A 467 11.47 -19.57 7.06
CA ASN A 467 10.32 -19.56 6.15
C ASN A 467 10.65 -20.29 4.84
N PRO A 468 10.64 -21.64 4.83
CA PRO A 468 10.99 -22.43 3.65
C PRO A 468 10.16 -22.11 2.40
N LEU A 469 8.95 -21.56 2.56
CA LEU A 469 8.15 -21.00 1.46
C LEU A 469 8.97 -20.02 0.62
N PHE A 470 9.65 -19.07 1.26
CA PHE A 470 10.32 -17.98 0.56
C PHE A 470 11.45 -18.50 -0.33
N ARG A 471 12.13 -19.57 0.08
CA ARG A 471 13.18 -20.21 -0.72
C ARG A 471 12.64 -20.73 -2.06
N ARG A 472 11.44 -21.31 -2.08
CA ARG A 472 10.77 -21.75 -3.32
C ARG A 472 10.38 -20.58 -4.21
N LEU A 473 10.04 -19.44 -3.61
CA LEU A 473 9.59 -18.24 -4.34
C LEU A 473 10.75 -17.49 -5.00
N ILE A 474 11.90 -17.35 -4.33
CA ILE A 474 13.04 -16.58 -4.88
C ILE A 474 13.65 -17.20 -6.15
N GLU A 475 13.71 -18.53 -6.24
CA GLU A 475 14.23 -19.22 -7.42
C GLU A 475 13.39 -18.91 -8.66
N ARG A 476 12.07 -18.85 -8.47
CA ARG A 476 11.11 -18.48 -9.51
C ARG A 476 11.29 -17.02 -9.92
N ILE A 477 11.41 -16.10 -8.96
CA ILE A 477 11.67 -14.67 -9.24
C ILE A 477 12.95 -14.52 -10.09
N ARG A 478 14.05 -15.18 -9.70
CA ARG A 478 15.31 -15.15 -10.45
C ARG A 478 15.14 -15.55 -11.90
N GLN A 479 14.44 -16.66 -12.14
CA GLN A 479 14.28 -17.17 -13.50
C GLN A 479 13.49 -16.20 -14.39
N TYR A 480 12.44 -15.58 -13.88
CA TYR A 480 11.68 -14.57 -14.63
C TYR A 480 12.49 -13.30 -14.85
N GLU A 481 13.25 -12.88 -13.86
CA GLU A 481 14.07 -11.67 -13.92
C GLU A 481 15.19 -11.79 -14.97
N GLU A 482 15.84 -12.96 -15.05
CA GLU A 482 16.81 -13.28 -16.11
C GLU A 482 16.17 -13.14 -17.50
N LEU A 483 15.00 -13.72 -17.72
CA LEU A 483 14.28 -13.63 -18.99
C LEU A 483 13.82 -12.20 -19.31
N ARG A 484 13.54 -11.38 -18.29
CA ARG A 484 13.20 -9.97 -18.45
C ARG A 484 14.41 -9.15 -18.91
N HIS A 485 15.57 -9.36 -18.29
CA HIS A 485 16.83 -8.70 -18.68
C HIS A 485 17.28 -9.10 -20.09
N GLU A 486 17.08 -10.37 -20.46
CA GLU A 486 17.35 -10.88 -21.81
C GLU A 486 16.37 -10.38 -22.87
N ASN A 487 15.27 -9.71 -22.47
CA ASN A 487 14.17 -9.34 -23.37
C ASN A 487 13.67 -10.55 -24.18
N TYR A 488 13.53 -11.70 -23.50
CA TYR A 488 13.38 -13.01 -24.13
C TYR A 488 12.05 -13.23 -24.87
N PHE A 489 10.97 -12.58 -24.42
CA PHE A 489 9.62 -12.73 -24.97
C PHE A 489 9.26 -11.60 -25.94
N SER A 490 8.51 -11.94 -27.00
CA SER A 490 8.07 -11.01 -28.04
C SER A 490 7.05 -9.97 -27.54
N ASP A 491 6.82 -8.91 -28.32
CA ASP A 491 5.81 -7.90 -28.01
C ASP A 491 4.39 -8.46 -27.90
N SER A 492 4.05 -9.45 -28.74
CA SER A 492 2.75 -10.14 -28.67
C SER A 492 2.59 -10.91 -27.37
N THR A 493 3.61 -11.66 -26.94
CA THR A 493 3.59 -12.33 -25.64
C THR A 493 3.50 -11.32 -24.50
N ARG A 494 4.28 -10.24 -24.52
CA ARG A 494 4.21 -9.19 -23.50
C ARG A 494 2.83 -8.55 -23.41
N ALA A 495 2.14 -8.36 -24.53
CA ALA A 495 0.77 -7.85 -24.56
C ALA A 495 -0.23 -8.77 -23.85
N LEU A 496 -0.06 -10.09 -23.97
CA LEU A 496 -0.85 -11.07 -23.21
C LEU A 496 -0.55 -10.99 -21.71
N LEU A 497 0.73 -10.88 -21.35
CA LEU A 497 1.15 -10.81 -19.95
C LEU A 497 0.66 -9.55 -19.23
N ARG A 498 0.41 -8.44 -19.94
CA ARG A 498 -0.15 -7.21 -19.37
C ARG A 498 -1.64 -7.30 -19.00
N GLN A 499 -2.40 -8.25 -19.56
CA GLN A 499 -3.85 -8.32 -19.36
C GLN A 499 -4.22 -8.59 -17.89
N PRO A 500 -5.02 -7.74 -17.22
CA PRO A 500 -5.40 -7.95 -15.83
C PRO A 500 -6.20 -9.25 -15.67
N GLY A 501 -6.06 -9.91 -14.53
CA GLY A 501 -6.67 -11.21 -14.24
C GLY A 501 -6.21 -12.40 -15.10
N LYS A 502 -5.42 -12.20 -16.17
CA LYS A 502 -4.89 -13.31 -16.98
C LYS A 502 -3.59 -13.82 -16.39
N GLU A 503 -3.56 -15.12 -16.13
CA GLU A 503 -2.44 -15.78 -15.44
C GLU A 503 -1.71 -16.76 -16.35
N PHE A 504 -0.40 -16.84 -16.15
CA PHE A 504 0.50 -17.70 -16.90
C PHE A 504 1.55 -18.26 -15.96
N THR A 505 1.96 -19.51 -16.17
CA THR A 505 3.11 -20.09 -15.47
C THR A 505 4.24 -20.38 -16.45
N LEU A 506 5.48 -20.16 -16.01
CA LEU A 506 6.67 -20.44 -16.78
C LEU A 506 6.95 -21.93 -16.82
N ILE A 507 7.21 -22.44 -18.02
CA ILE A 507 7.56 -23.84 -18.26
C ILE A 507 8.83 -23.94 -19.10
N ARG A 508 9.54 -25.04 -18.94
CA ARG A 508 10.67 -25.39 -19.79
C ARG A 508 10.22 -26.46 -20.79
N GLN A 509 10.38 -26.18 -22.08
CA GLN A 509 10.06 -27.12 -23.15
C GLN A 509 11.17 -28.18 -23.31
N GLU A 510 10.88 -29.26 -24.03
CA GLU A 510 11.82 -30.38 -24.27
C GLU A 510 13.12 -29.94 -24.95
N ASP A 511 13.05 -28.89 -25.79
CA ASP A 511 14.22 -28.29 -26.44
C ASP A 511 15.05 -27.38 -25.51
N GLY A 512 14.68 -27.30 -24.23
CA GLY A 512 15.34 -26.53 -23.20
C GLY A 512 14.95 -25.05 -23.16
N ARG A 513 14.15 -24.55 -24.10
CA ARG A 513 13.69 -23.15 -24.14
C ARG A 513 12.58 -22.91 -23.13
N TRP A 514 12.51 -21.68 -22.65
CA TRP A 514 11.42 -21.24 -21.78
C TRP A 514 10.17 -20.91 -22.59
N ASN A 515 9.00 -21.25 -22.09
CA ASN A 515 7.72 -20.81 -22.65
C ASN A 515 6.74 -20.54 -21.50
N LEU A 516 5.59 -19.98 -21.82
CA LEU A 516 4.50 -19.72 -20.88
C LEU A 516 3.29 -20.55 -21.30
N LYS A 517 2.53 -21.03 -20.32
CA LYS A 517 1.19 -21.60 -20.54
C LYS A 517 0.16 -20.82 -19.73
N PRO A 518 -1.04 -20.55 -20.26
CA PRO A 518 -2.11 -19.94 -19.49
C PRO A 518 -2.57 -20.91 -18.40
N VAL A 519 -2.91 -20.37 -17.23
CA VAL A 519 -3.40 -21.13 -16.06
C VAL A 519 -4.58 -20.38 -15.47
N SER A 520 -5.54 -21.10 -14.91
CA SER A 520 -6.64 -20.53 -14.14
C SER A 520 -6.73 -21.17 -12.75
N TYR A 521 -7.04 -20.33 -11.76
CA TYR A 521 -7.16 -20.70 -10.35
C TYR A 521 -8.55 -20.27 -9.85
N HIS A 522 -9.46 -21.23 -9.67
CA HIS A 522 -10.80 -20.94 -9.14
C HIS A 522 -10.84 -21.26 -7.65
N LYS A 523 -10.94 -20.21 -6.83
CA LYS A 523 -11.05 -20.27 -5.38
C LYS A 523 -12.50 -20.49 -4.95
N HIS A 524 -12.74 -21.51 -4.12
CA HIS A 524 -14.03 -21.78 -3.47
C HIS A 524 -13.84 -22.05 -1.98
N LYS A 525 -14.65 -21.40 -1.13
CA LYS A 525 -14.57 -21.52 0.33
C LYS A 525 -15.67 -22.45 0.84
N VAL A 526 -15.27 -23.55 1.48
CA VAL A 526 -16.16 -24.41 2.27
C VAL A 526 -16.35 -23.75 3.64
N GLU A 527 -17.59 -23.58 4.06
CA GLU A 527 -17.98 -22.81 5.26
C GLU A 527 -18.59 -23.70 6.37
N GLY A 528 -18.52 -25.02 6.20
CA GLY A 528 -19.01 -26.03 7.12
C GLY A 528 -19.44 -27.30 6.38
N LEU A 529 -19.31 -28.47 7.00
CA LEU A 529 -19.60 -29.77 6.36
C LEU A 529 -21.09 -30.01 6.07
N SER A 530 -21.97 -29.35 6.80
CA SER A 530 -23.42 -29.35 6.53
C SER A 530 -23.87 -28.12 5.73
N HIS A 531 -22.94 -27.23 5.37
CA HIS A 531 -23.25 -26.01 4.62
C HIS A 531 -23.36 -26.32 3.11
N PRO A 532 -24.25 -25.63 2.36
CA PRO A 532 -24.36 -25.82 0.91
C PRO A 532 -23.06 -25.56 0.14
N SER A 533 -22.11 -24.78 0.71
CA SER A 533 -20.80 -24.56 0.08
C SER A 533 -19.92 -25.81 0.03
N THR A 534 -20.33 -26.95 0.58
CA THR A 534 -19.70 -28.25 0.26
C THR A 534 -19.91 -28.67 -1.18
N HIS A 535 -20.86 -28.07 -1.90
CA HIS A 535 -21.16 -28.35 -3.30
C HIS A 535 -21.13 -27.05 -4.11
N TRP A 536 -20.39 -27.05 -5.22
CA TRP A 536 -20.29 -25.86 -6.09
C TRP A 536 -20.04 -26.24 -7.54
N SER A 537 -20.08 -25.25 -8.42
CA SER A 537 -19.66 -25.40 -9.82
C SER A 537 -18.40 -24.57 -10.08
N SER A 538 -17.49 -25.12 -10.88
CA SER A 538 -16.28 -24.43 -11.31
C SER A 538 -15.99 -24.71 -12.78
N PRO A 539 -15.66 -23.67 -13.58
CA PRO A 539 -15.28 -23.86 -14.97
C PRO A 539 -13.85 -24.38 -15.09
N ASN A 540 -13.60 -25.23 -16.07
CA ASN A 540 -12.30 -25.42 -16.69
C ASN A 540 -12.27 -24.60 -17.98
N GLU A 541 -11.43 -23.56 -18.02
CA GLU A 541 -11.32 -22.65 -19.18
C GLU A 541 -10.58 -23.28 -20.37
N PHE A 542 -10.05 -24.49 -20.21
CA PHE A 542 -9.20 -25.19 -21.16
C PHE A 542 -9.76 -26.57 -21.52
N GLY A 543 -8.92 -27.42 -22.12
CA GLY A 543 -9.27 -28.81 -22.47
C GLY A 543 -9.41 -29.72 -21.25
N GLU A 544 -9.96 -30.92 -21.47
CA GLU A 544 -10.03 -31.98 -20.47
C GLU A 544 -8.64 -32.26 -19.88
N GLN A 545 -8.56 -32.31 -18.55
CA GLN A 545 -7.30 -32.60 -17.84
C GLN A 545 -7.57 -33.27 -16.49
N PRO A 546 -6.61 -34.03 -15.93
CA PRO A 546 -6.69 -34.50 -14.56
C PRO A 546 -6.85 -33.34 -13.57
N LEU A 547 -7.67 -33.53 -12.54
CA LEU A 547 -7.87 -32.53 -11.49
C LEU A 547 -6.54 -32.16 -10.81
N LYS A 548 -6.28 -30.87 -10.70
CA LYS A 548 -5.20 -30.29 -9.89
C LYS A 548 -5.80 -29.30 -8.91
N LEU A 549 -5.27 -29.22 -7.69
CA LEU A 549 -5.82 -28.34 -6.67
C LEU A 549 -4.83 -27.95 -5.59
N ARG A 550 -5.21 -26.91 -4.85
CA ARG A 550 -4.64 -26.54 -3.55
C ARG A 550 -5.76 -26.48 -2.50
N MET A 551 -5.55 -27.04 -1.32
CA MET A 551 -6.45 -26.87 -0.16
C MET A 551 -5.72 -26.18 0.97
N GLU A 552 -6.35 -25.18 1.58
CA GLU A 552 -5.86 -24.51 2.79
C GLU A 552 -6.92 -24.62 3.89
N VAL A 553 -6.54 -25.10 5.07
CA VAL A 553 -7.44 -25.11 6.23
C VAL A 553 -7.42 -23.71 6.85
N LEU A 554 -8.58 -23.10 7.00
CA LEU A 554 -8.70 -21.74 7.53
C LEU A 554 -8.93 -21.76 9.05
N MET A 555 -8.85 -20.58 9.69
CA MET A 555 -9.33 -20.42 11.07
C MET A 555 -10.84 -20.61 11.10
N ALA A 556 -11.37 -21.24 12.15
CA ALA A 556 -12.81 -21.26 12.43
C ALA A 556 -13.18 -20.19 13.46
N ALA A 557 -14.46 -19.86 13.58
CA ALA A 557 -14.96 -19.06 14.69
C ALA A 557 -15.71 -19.93 15.71
N LYS A 558 -15.71 -19.50 16.98
CA LYS A 558 -16.65 -20.02 17.98
C LYS A 558 -18.09 -19.75 17.56
N ARG A 559 -19.03 -20.56 18.08
CA ARG A 559 -20.44 -20.48 17.67
C ARG A 559 -21.04 -19.15 18.11
N TYR A 560 -21.91 -18.59 17.26
CA TYR A 560 -22.60 -17.32 17.53
C TYR A 560 -23.47 -17.34 18.81
N ALA A 561 -23.96 -18.52 19.20
CA ALA A 561 -24.78 -18.74 20.39
C ALA A 561 -23.97 -18.93 21.69
N ASP A 562 -22.64 -19.00 21.62
CA ASP A 562 -21.79 -19.09 22.81
C ASP A 562 -21.93 -17.81 23.66
N SER A 563 -21.49 -17.87 24.92
CA SER A 563 -21.43 -16.71 25.83
C SER A 563 -20.19 -15.83 25.66
N SER A 564 -19.18 -16.33 24.92
CA SER A 564 -17.91 -15.65 24.70
C SER A 564 -17.91 -14.48 23.70
N PRO A 565 -18.80 -14.38 22.68
CA PRO A 565 -18.83 -13.27 21.73
C PRO A 565 -19.05 -11.88 22.36
N VAL A 566 -18.49 -10.85 21.73
CA VAL A 566 -18.71 -9.44 22.09
C VAL A 566 -19.79 -8.86 21.17
N VAL A 567 -20.86 -8.32 21.73
CA VAL A 567 -21.93 -7.69 20.94
C VAL A 567 -21.48 -6.30 20.49
N LEU A 568 -21.31 -6.13 19.17
CA LEU A 568 -20.94 -4.84 18.58
C LEU A 568 -22.18 -3.96 18.33
N ALA A 569 -23.28 -4.59 17.91
CA ALA A 569 -24.57 -3.95 17.70
C ALA A 569 -25.70 -4.96 17.96
N ASP A 570 -26.64 -4.64 18.84
CA ASP A 570 -27.80 -5.48 19.14
C ASP A 570 -29.09 -5.00 18.45
N PHE A 571 -29.08 -3.78 17.92
CA PHE A 571 -30.21 -3.08 17.30
C PHE A 571 -31.45 -2.91 18.19
N SER A 572 -31.31 -3.08 19.51
CA SER A 572 -32.38 -2.80 20.48
C SER A 572 -32.66 -1.28 20.57
N GLN A 573 -31.64 -0.45 20.34
CA GLN A 573 -31.72 0.99 20.22
C GLN A 573 -30.94 1.47 18.97
N PRO A 574 -31.60 1.66 17.81
CA PRO A 574 -30.93 2.07 16.57
C PRO A 574 -30.17 3.39 16.62
N ALA A 575 -30.44 4.23 17.63
CA ALA A 575 -29.81 5.53 17.84
C ALA A 575 -28.26 5.48 17.94
N GLY A 576 -27.66 4.30 18.12
CA GLY A 576 -26.21 4.11 18.12
C GLY A 576 -25.53 4.22 16.75
N PHE A 577 -26.29 4.30 15.65
CA PHE A 577 -25.75 4.45 14.29
C PHE A 577 -26.14 5.80 13.68
N ALA A 578 -25.14 6.53 13.18
CA ALA A 578 -25.35 7.75 12.41
C ALA A 578 -25.12 7.51 10.91
N VAL A 579 -25.89 8.19 10.05
CA VAL A 579 -25.57 8.26 8.61
C VAL A 579 -24.28 9.08 8.46
N ALA A 580 -23.16 8.40 8.23
CA ALA A 580 -21.84 9.02 8.14
C ALA A 580 -21.44 9.39 6.71
N GLY A 581 -22.18 8.93 5.71
CA GLY A 581 -21.98 9.30 4.31
C GLY A 581 -23.00 8.63 3.39
N LYS A 582 -23.23 9.24 2.22
CA LYS A 582 -24.11 8.70 1.17
C LYS A 582 -23.76 9.29 -0.19
N ALA A 583 -24.07 8.57 -1.26
CA ALA A 583 -24.01 9.11 -2.62
C ALA A 583 -25.10 10.18 -2.82
N ALA A 584 -24.89 11.07 -3.80
CA ALA A 584 -25.88 12.07 -4.17
C ALA A 584 -27.20 11.39 -4.60
N GLY A 585 -28.35 11.89 -4.14
CA GLY A 585 -29.65 11.31 -4.44
C GLY A 585 -30.00 10.04 -3.64
N VAL A 586 -29.15 9.59 -2.71
CA VAL A 586 -29.45 8.48 -1.81
C VAL A 586 -29.93 9.00 -0.45
N SER A 587 -30.94 8.35 0.13
CA SER A 587 -31.34 8.50 1.54
C SER A 587 -31.62 7.13 2.14
N GLY A 588 -31.66 7.03 3.47
CA GLY A 588 -31.93 5.76 4.13
C GLY A 588 -32.09 5.91 5.62
N GLU A 589 -32.60 4.86 6.26
CA GLU A 589 -32.90 4.82 7.69
C GLU A 589 -32.65 3.42 8.27
N ILE A 590 -32.58 3.36 9.61
CA ILE A 590 -32.52 2.13 10.39
C ILE A 590 -33.74 2.13 11.31
N VAL A 591 -34.60 1.13 11.17
CA VAL A 591 -35.84 1.00 11.96
C VAL A 591 -35.84 -0.34 12.69
N PRO A 592 -36.20 -0.42 13.99
CA PRO A 592 -36.35 -1.70 14.68
C PRO A 592 -37.31 -2.62 13.94
N SER A 593 -36.98 -3.90 13.88
CA SER A 593 -37.84 -4.93 13.28
C SER A 593 -38.62 -5.66 14.36
N SER A 594 -39.89 -5.97 14.10
CA SER A 594 -40.66 -6.92 14.91
C SER A 594 -40.33 -8.38 14.59
N GLU A 595 -39.68 -8.62 13.45
CA GLU A 595 -39.17 -9.93 13.05
C GLU A 595 -37.74 -10.12 13.56
N SER A 596 -37.45 -11.31 14.07
CA SER A 596 -36.14 -11.72 14.58
C SER A 596 -35.61 -12.93 13.82
N PRO A 597 -34.27 -13.10 13.75
CA PRO A 597 -33.64 -14.33 13.31
C PRO A 597 -33.96 -15.51 14.25
N ALA A 598 -33.55 -16.71 13.84
CA ALA A 598 -33.86 -17.97 14.54
C ALA A 598 -33.35 -18.03 16.00
N ASP A 599 -32.36 -17.22 16.37
CA ASP A 599 -31.84 -17.13 17.74
C ASP A 599 -32.59 -16.15 18.65
N GLY A 600 -33.62 -15.47 18.13
CA GLY A 600 -34.46 -14.53 18.87
C GLY A 600 -33.79 -13.19 19.18
N THR A 601 -32.60 -12.91 18.65
CA THR A 601 -31.96 -11.60 18.86
C THR A 601 -32.78 -10.47 18.20
N PRO A 602 -32.74 -9.23 18.74
CA PRO A 602 -33.35 -8.09 18.05
C PRO A 602 -32.69 -7.84 16.69
N ALA A 603 -33.47 -7.33 15.75
CA ALA A 603 -33.01 -6.97 14.42
C ALA A 603 -33.50 -5.57 14.04
N ALA A 604 -32.86 -4.97 13.04
CA ALA A 604 -33.32 -3.74 12.43
C ALA A 604 -33.41 -3.87 10.91
N CYS A 605 -34.38 -3.18 10.33
CA CYS A 605 -34.49 -2.95 8.90
C CYS A 605 -33.58 -1.80 8.49
N PHE A 606 -32.64 -2.10 7.59
CA PHE A 606 -31.81 -1.12 6.92
C PHE A 606 -32.42 -0.86 5.56
N SER A 607 -32.90 0.35 5.33
CA SER A 607 -33.52 0.75 4.06
C SER A 607 -32.75 1.90 3.41
N ALA A 608 -32.69 1.88 2.09
CA ALA A 608 -32.11 2.95 1.30
C ALA A 608 -32.94 3.20 0.03
N VAL A 609 -33.13 4.47 -0.30
CA VAL A 609 -33.89 4.93 -1.46
C VAL A 609 -32.95 5.70 -2.37
N VAL A 610 -32.98 5.39 -3.66
CA VAL A 610 -32.30 6.16 -4.71
C VAL A 610 -33.33 6.99 -5.45
N SER A 611 -33.23 8.32 -5.37
CA SER A 611 -34.19 9.22 -6.02
C SER A 611 -33.99 9.34 -7.54
N SER A 612 -32.79 9.05 -8.03
CA SER A 612 -32.49 9.00 -9.47
C SER A 612 -33.26 7.87 -10.14
N THR A 613 -33.83 8.15 -11.31
CA THR A 613 -34.44 7.15 -12.20
C THR A 613 -33.46 6.52 -13.17
N VAL A 614 -32.25 7.07 -13.28
CA VAL A 614 -31.18 6.57 -14.15
C VAL A 614 -30.29 5.65 -13.32
N PRO A 615 -30.09 4.37 -13.73
CA PRO A 615 -29.11 3.48 -13.12
C PRO A 615 -27.71 4.10 -13.15
N GLN A 616 -27.05 4.10 -11.99
CA GLN A 616 -25.70 4.62 -11.82
C GLN A 616 -24.92 3.68 -10.89
N GLU A 617 -23.66 3.42 -11.22
CA GLU A 617 -22.74 2.76 -10.30
C GLU A 617 -22.38 3.70 -9.14
N GLY A 618 -21.98 3.12 -8.00
CA GLY A 618 -21.59 3.91 -6.83
C GLY A 618 -22.78 4.59 -6.13
N MET A 619 -23.99 4.03 -6.24
CA MET A 619 -25.10 4.38 -5.38
C MET A 619 -24.99 3.62 -4.05
N TRP A 620 -24.62 4.34 -2.98
CA TRP A 620 -24.38 3.77 -1.66
C TRP A 620 -24.81 4.68 -0.50
N ILE A 621 -24.96 4.08 0.67
CA ILE A 621 -25.11 4.75 1.97
C ILE A 621 -24.28 4.01 3.03
N LYS A 622 -23.72 4.75 3.98
CA LYS A 622 -22.99 4.20 5.14
C LYS A 622 -23.62 4.67 6.45
N TRP A 623 -23.84 3.72 7.35
CA TRP A 623 -24.06 3.97 8.76
C TRP A 623 -22.82 3.63 9.60
N GLU A 624 -22.58 4.40 10.65
CA GLU A 624 -21.40 4.27 11.51
C GLU A 624 -21.79 4.30 12.98
N LYS A 625 -21.24 3.36 13.75
CA LYS A 625 -21.25 3.34 15.21
C LYS A 625 -19.82 3.48 15.70
N ARG A 626 -19.53 4.54 16.45
CA ARG A 626 -18.22 4.78 17.08
C ARG A 626 -18.13 4.11 18.44
N PHE A 627 -16.92 3.70 18.81
CA PHE A 627 -16.57 3.20 20.12
C PHE A 627 -15.71 4.25 20.84
N ASP A 628 -16.22 4.74 21.97
CA ASP A 628 -15.48 5.63 22.86
C ASP A 628 -15.65 5.14 24.31
N PRO A 629 -14.61 4.59 24.96
CA PRO A 629 -13.26 4.37 24.41
C PRO A 629 -13.23 3.34 23.27
N TRP A 630 -12.13 3.29 22.51
CA TRP A 630 -11.93 2.27 21.48
C TRP A 630 -12.07 0.85 22.03
N LEU A 631 -12.61 -0.03 21.20
CA LEU A 631 -12.92 -1.40 21.59
C LEU A 631 -11.73 -2.34 21.35
N ASP A 632 -11.41 -3.17 22.34
CA ASP A 632 -10.43 -4.25 22.20
C ASP A 632 -11.12 -5.55 21.73
N LEU A 633 -10.83 -5.93 20.49
CA LEU A 633 -11.26 -7.15 19.82
C LEU A 633 -10.08 -8.09 19.54
N SER A 634 -8.94 -7.97 20.25
CA SER A 634 -7.75 -8.79 19.99
C SER A 634 -8.01 -10.31 20.13
N LYS A 635 -9.04 -10.68 20.91
CA LYS A 635 -9.49 -12.07 21.13
C LYS A 635 -10.74 -12.45 20.31
N HIS A 636 -11.28 -11.53 19.52
CA HIS A 636 -12.58 -11.65 18.83
C HIS A 636 -12.50 -11.07 17.42
N GLN A 637 -11.72 -11.72 16.55
CA GLN A 637 -11.34 -11.14 15.26
C GLN A 637 -12.28 -11.50 14.10
N ALA A 638 -13.24 -12.42 14.30
CA ALA A 638 -14.30 -12.71 13.33
C ALA A 638 -15.58 -11.92 13.64
N LEU A 639 -16.46 -11.76 12.66
CA LEU A 639 -17.82 -11.26 12.84
C LEU A 639 -18.85 -12.37 12.55
N GLY A 640 -19.90 -12.41 13.35
CA GLY A 640 -21.08 -13.23 13.10
C GLY A 640 -22.31 -12.34 13.00
N VAL A 641 -23.15 -12.58 12.00
CA VAL A 641 -24.36 -11.79 11.76
C VAL A 641 -25.44 -12.60 11.03
N TRP A 642 -26.69 -12.38 11.40
CA TRP A 642 -27.84 -12.84 10.63
C TRP A 642 -28.33 -11.74 9.70
N VAL A 643 -28.58 -12.08 8.44
CA VAL A 643 -29.13 -11.16 7.44
C VAL A 643 -30.35 -11.79 6.80
N LYS A 644 -31.44 -11.04 6.71
CA LYS A 644 -32.61 -11.39 5.90
C LYS A 644 -32.52 -10.70 4.57
N GLY A 645 -32.30 -11.48 3.52
CA GLY A 645 -32.27 -11.00 2.15
C GLY A 645 -33.65 -10.93 1.51
N ASP A 646 -33.79 -10.05 0.52
CA ASP A 646 -34.95 -9.91 -0.36
C ASP A 646 -34.67 -10.38 -1.80
N GLY A 647 -33.45 -10.85 -2.08
CA GLY A 647 -33.00 -11.30 -3.40
C GLY A 647 -32.73 -10.16 -4.40
N SER A 648 -32.70 -8.90 -3.98
CA SER A 648 -32.59 -7.75 -4.88
C SER A 648 -31.16 -7.42 -5.35
N GLY A 649 -30.15 -8.14 -4.87
CA GLY A 649 -28.77 -8.10 -5.38
C GLY A 649 -27.89 -6.96 -4.89
N GLN A 650 -28.34 -6.19 -3.90
CA GLN A 650 -27.50 -5.14 -3.29
C GLN A 650 -26.32 -5.74 -2.51
N LEU A 651 -25.33 -4.90 -2.20
CA LEU A 651 -24.14 -5.32 -1.48
C LEU A 651 -24.12 -4.71 -0.07
N LEU A 652 -24.16 -5.56 0.95
CA LEU A 652 -23.79 -5.17 2.31
C LEU A 652 -22.28 -5.29 2.51
N ASN A 653 -21.69 -4.34 3.23
CA ASN A 653 -20.34 -4.46 3.75
C ASN A 653 -20.28 -4.12 5.23
N PHE A 654 -19.86 -5.10 6.03
CA PHE A 654 -19.58 -4.95 7.45
C PHE A 654 -18.10 -4.62 7.62
N ARG A 655 -17.82 -3.37 8.02
CA ARG A 655 -16.44 -2.88 8.16
C ARG A 655 -16.10 -2.51 9.60
N ILE A 656 -15.00 -3.06 10.09
CA ILE A 656 -14.28 -2.51 11.26
C ILE A 656 -13.12 -1.62 10.79
N GLU A 657 -12.85 -0.54 11.52
CA GLU A 657 -11.78 0.42 11.17
C GLU A 657 -10.94 0.76 12.40
N SER A 658 -9.62 0.79 12.25
CA SER A 658 -8.69 1.30 13.27
C SER A 658 -8.62 2.83 13.27
N PRO A 659 -8.17 3.47 14.36
CA PRO A 659 -7.93 4.91 14.38
C PRO A 659 -6.94 5.35 13.30
N LYS A 660 -7.27 6.44 12.59
CA LYS A 660 -6.47 6.94 11.46
C LYS A 660 -5.01 7.23 11.81
N HIS A 661 -4.75 7.82 12.97
CA HIS A 661 -3.40 8.20 13.39
C HIS A 661 -2.55 7.00 13.86
N LEU A 662 -3.13 5.80 14.01
CA LEU A 662 -2.43 4.60 14.47
C LEU A 662 -2.21 3.56 13.37
N SER A 663 -3.18 3.37 12.48
CA SER A 663 -3.08 2.40 11.37
C SER A 663 -3.69 2.93 10.08
N HIS A 664 -3.62 4.24 9.82
CA HIS A 664 -4.14 4.87 8.59
C HIS A 664 -5.63 4.68 8.32
N GLY A 665 -6.38 4.18 9.30
CA GLY A 665 -7.76 3.80 9.06
C GLY A 665 -7.88 2.45 8.35
N ALA A 666 -6.95 1.53 8.62
CA ALA A 666 -6.97 0.15 8.13
C ALA A 666 -8.37 -0.46 8.25
N ARG A 667 -8.80 -1.12 7.17
CA ARG A 667 -10.19 -1.55 6.98
C ARG A 667 -10.27 -3.07 7.01
N GLY A 668 -11.16 -3.59 7.86
CA GLY A 668 -11.59 -4.98 7.83
C GLY A 668 -12.94 -5.09 7.15
N ASP A 669 -12.90 -5.18 5.82
CA ASP A 669 -14.07 -5.30 4.94
C ASP A 669 -14.57 -6.75 4.83
N HIS A 670 -15.88 -6.94 4.95
CA HIS A 670 -16.57 -8.22 4.71
C HIS A 670 -17.86 -7.99 3.93
N PHE A 671 -18.01 -8.67 2.80
CA PHE A 671 -19.07 -8.42 1.83
C PHE A 671 -20.15 -9.51 1.88
N VAL A 672 -21.42 -9.08 1.85
CA VAL A 672 -22.58 -9.97 1.73
C VAL A 672 -23.46 -9.47 0.58
N LYS A 673 -23.50 -10.24 -0.51
CA LYS A 673 -24.40 -9.97 -1.62
C LYS A 673 -25.81 -10.49 -1.28
N ILE A 674 -26.82 -9.65 -1.48
CA ILE A 674 -28.22 -9.96 -1.15
C ILE A 674 -28.92 -10.62 -2.34
N ASP A 675 -28.41 -11.76 -2.79
CA ASP A 675 -28.99 -12.58 -3.87
C ASP A 675 -29.81 -13.78 -3.37
N PHE A 676 -30.10 -13.79 -2.08
CA PHE A 676 -30.91 -14.81 -1.39
C PHE A 676 -32.13 -14.18 -0.74
N THR A 677 -33.15 -15.00 -0.46
CA THR A 677 -34.37 -14.60 0.25
C THR A 677 -34.46 -15.27 1.62
N GLY A 678 -34.93 -14.53 2.63
CA GLY A 678 -35.08 -15.06 3.98
C GLY A 678 -33.81 -14.94 4.83
N TRP A 679 -33.86 -15.45 6.06
CA TRP A 679 -32.77 -15.34 7.02
C TRP A 679 -31.63 -16.32 6.70
N LYS A 680 -30.41 -15.80 6.67
CA LYS A 680 -29.18 -16.57 6.57
C LYS A 680 -28.14 -16.04 7.56
N PHE A 681 -27.40 -16.97 8.17
CA PHE A 681 -26.28 -16.65 9.05
C PHE A 681 -24.99 -16.54 8.23
N PHE A 682 -24.16 -15.56 8.58
CA PHE A 682 -22.85 -15.33 7.98
C PHE A 682 -21.77 -15.32 9.06
N GLU A 683 -20.74 -16.14 8.84
CA GLU A 683 -19.51 -16.18 9.62
C GLU A 683 -18.39 -15.52 8.81
N LEU A 684 -18.07 -14.27 9.15
CA LEU A 684 -17.17 -13.39 8.39
C LEU A 684 -15.81 -13.36 9.08
N VAL A 685 -14.79 -13.99 8.48
CA VAL A 685 -13.46 -14.17 9.09
C VAL A 685 -12.39 -13.41 8.33
N GLU A 686 -12.09 -13.81 7.09
CA GLU A 686 -11.00 -13.21 6.31
C GLU A 686 -11.39 -11.81 5.82
N ILE A 687 -10.43 -10.88 5.81
CA ILE A 687 -10.61 -9.53 5.26
C ILE A 687 -10.55 -9.57 3.72
N GLU A 688 -11.59 -9.09 3.04
CA GLU A 688 -11.82 -9.34 1.61
C GLU A 688 -11.34 -8.21 0.68
N SER A 689 -10.05 -7.87 0.73
CA SER A 689 -9.54 -6.68 0.03
C SER A 689 -9.66 -6.72 -1.49
N SER A 690 -9.55 -7.88 -2.13
CA SER A 690 -9.70 -7.99 -3.59
C SER A 690 -11.10 -7.55 -4.05
N ALA A 691 -12.15 -7.94 -3.31
CA ALA A 691 -13.54 -7.62 -3.63
C ALA A 691 -13.86 -6.14 -3.41
N PHE A 692 -13.10 -5.46 -2.54
CA PHE A 692 -13.24 -4.02 -2.33
C PHE A 692 -13.13 -3.24 -3.65
N SER A 693 -12.32 -3.72 -4.60
CA SER A 693 -12.05 -3.07 -5.88
C SER A 693 -13.05 -3.39 -7.01
N ASP A 694 -14.07 -4.18 -6.71
CA ASP A 694 -15.14 -4.48 -7.67
C ASP A 694 -16.25 -3.41 -7.64
N TYR A 695 -16.20 -2.48 -6.67
CA TYR A 695 -17.26 -1.51 -6.41
C TYR A 695 -16.74 -0.07 -6.34
N ILE A 696 -17.63 0.90 -6.55
CA ILE A 696 -17.33 2.33 -6.39
C ILE A 696 -17.73 2.79 -4.98
N TRP A 697 -16.83 3.52 -4.32
CA TRP A 697 -16.95 4.05 -2.96
C TRP A 697 -16.73 5.58 -2.96
N PRO A 698 -17.04 6.35 -1.89
CA PRO A 698 -17.04 7.83 -1.90
C PRO A 698 -15.78 8.50 -2.47
N ASP A 699 -15.89 9.74 -2.92
CA ASP A 699 -14.82 10.41 -3.66
C ASP A 699 -13.61 10.91 -2.83
N SER A 700 -13.74 11.03 -1.50
CA SER A 700 -12.79 11.78 -0.67
C SER A 700 -12.07 10.93 0.37
N GLY A 701 -11.17 10.04 -0.07
CA GLY A 701 -10.22 9.35 0.83
C GLY A 701 -10.03 7.85 0.59
N PHE A 702 -10.10 7.39 -0.66
CA PHE A 702 -9.81 5.99 -0.99
C PHE A 702 -8.37 5.83 -1.42
N TYR A 703 -7.54 5.51 -0.43
CA TYR A 703 -6.22 4.96 -0.63
C TYR A 703 -6.36 3.44 -0.65
N VAL A 704 -5.91 2.81 -1.73
CA VAL A 704 -5.89 1.35 -1.86
C VAL A 704 -5.09 0.70 -0.72
N TYR A 705 -4.12 1.40 -0.15
CA TYR A 705 -3.33 0.93 0.99
C TYR A 705 -4.16 0.63 2.23
N ASP A 706 -5.22 1.39 2.51
CA ASP A 706 -6.09 1.18 3.68
C ASP A 706 -6.75 -0.21 3.67
N SER A 707 -6.97 -0.75 2.47
CA SER A 707 -7.57 -2.06 2.26
C SER A 707 -6.52 -3.14 2.00
N TYR A 708 -5.44 -2.90 1.26
CA TYR A 708 -4.53 -3.97 0.82
C TYR A 708 -3.21 -4.06 1.61
N ARG A 709 -2.71 -2.94 2.15
CA ARG A 709 -1.40 -2.84 2.82
C ARG A 709 -1.55 -2.87 4.33
N HIS A 710 -2.42 -2.02 4.86
CA HIS A 710 -2.55 -1.83 6.30
C HIS A 710 -3.35 -2.96 6.96
N THR A 711 -3.05 -3.24 8.23
CA THR A 711 -3.73 -4.25 9.03
C THR A 711 -4.55 -3.58 10.12
N VAL A 712 -5.75 -4.10 10.36
CA VAL A 712 -6.59 -3.70 11.48
C VAL A 712 -5.87 -4.02 12.78
N GLN A 713 -5.73 -3.00 13.63
CA GLN A 713 -5.28 -3.12 15.01
C GLN A 713 -6.48 -3.53 15.88
N PHE A 714 -6.71 -4.84 16.00
CA PHE A 714 -7.84 -5.37 16.74
C PHE A 714 -7.91 -4.94 18.21
N GLY A 715 -6.79 -4.57 18.83
CA GLY A 715 -6.79 -4.03 20.20
C GLY A 715 -7.39 -2.63 20.35
N GLN A 716 -7.61 -1.92 19.24
CA GLN A 716 -8.03 -0.52 19.22
C GLN A 716 -8.95 -0.27 18.01
N ILE A 717 -10.20 -0.71 18.10
CA ILE A 717 -11.21 -0.49 17.06
C ILE A 717 -11.95 0.83 17.32
N ASP A 718 -11.91 1.75 16.34
CA ASP A 718 -12.57 3.07 16.41
C ASP A 718 -14.08 2.94 16.20
N LYS A 719 -14.50 2.06 15.29
CA LYS A 719 -15.90 2.00 14.83
C LYS A 719 -16.25 0.73 14.06
N LEU A 720 -17.54 0.45 14.06
CA LEU A 720 -18.22 -0.47 13.15
C LEU A 720 -19.01 0.35 12.12
N GLN A 721 -18.87 0.00 10.85
CA GLN A 721 -19.60 0.60 9.74
C GLN A 721 -20.41 -0.47 9.01
N ILE A 722 -21.64 -0.11 8.63
CA ILE A 722 -22.50 -0.92 7.77
C ILE A 722 -22.72 -0.11 6.50
N TRP A 723 -22.23 -0.64 5.40
CA TRP A 723 -22.37 -0.05 4.07
C TRP A 723 -23.43 -0.81 3.29
N PHE A 724 -24.23 -0.06 2.54
CA PHE A 724 -25.17 -0.60 1.58
C PHE A 724 -24.87 0.02 0.22
N ASN A 725 -24.35 -0.79 -0.71
CA ASN A 725 -23.85 -0.38 -2.02
C ASN A 725 -24.59 -1.13 -3.14
N ASN A 726 -24.34 -0.76 -4.40
CA ASN A 726 -25.05 -1.26 -5.58
C ASN A 726 -26.57 -1.08 -5.46
N LEU A 727 -27.01 0.05 -4.93
CA LEU A 727 -28.43 0.36 -4.79
C LEU A 727 -29.07 0.61 -6.17
N ALA A 728 -30.19 -0.06 -6.44
CA ALA A 728 -30.92 0.09 -7.69
C ALA A 728 -31.61 1.46 -7.78
N ALA A 729 -31.62 2.05 -8.99
CA ALA A 729 -32.33 3.30 -9.28
C ALA A 729 -33.84 3.18 -9.06
N ALA A 730 -34.47 4.28 -8.63
CA ALA A 730 -35.92 4.41 -8.39
C ALA A 730 -36.54 3.30 -7.53
N LYS A 731 -35.77 2.67 -6.65
CA LYS A 731 -36.24 1.57 -5.80
C LYS A 731 -35.81 1.79 -4.35
N THR A 732 -36.68 1.41 -3.43
CA THR A 732 -36.31 1.18 -2.03
C THR A 732 -35.68 -0.20 -1.91
N SER A 733 -34.42 -0.22 -1.51
CA SER A 733 -33.69 -1.43 -1.14
C SER A 733 -33.77 -1.63 0.36
N SER A 734 -34.02 -2.84 0.84
CA SER A 734 -34.08 -3.11 2.28
C SER A 734 -33.59 -4.51 2.63
N CYS A 735 -32.98 -4.65 3.80
CA CYS A 735 -32.67 -5.94 4.41
C CYS A 735 -32.87 -5.86 5.93
N LEU A 736 -33.13 -7.00 6.58
CA LEU A 736 -33.08 -7.06 8.05
C LEU A 736 -31.70 -7.56 8.48
N ILE A 737 -31.13 -6.92 9.49
CA ILE A 737 -29.85 -7.31 10.07
C ILE A 737 -30.09 -7.59 11.55
N GLY A 738 -29.79 -8.82 11.98
CA GLY A 738 -29.76 -9.22 13.39
C GLY A 738 -28.49 -8.76 14.08
N ALA A 739 -28.34 -9.01 15.38
CA ALA A 739 -27.19 -8.53 16.13
C ALA A 739 -25.84 -8.88 15.47
N VAL A 740 -24.91 -7.92 15.44
CA VAL A 740 -23.54 -8.12 14.96
C VAL A 740 -22.67 -8.43 16.17
N LYS A 741 -22.04 -9.61 16.16
CA LYS A 741 -21.16 -10.06 17.24
C LYS A 741 -19.75 -10.29 16.73
N ALA A 742 -18.75 -9.88 17.51
CA ALA A 742 -17.37 -10.28 17.31
C ALA A 742 -17.14 -11.66 17.96
N LEU A 743 -16.56 -12.60 17.22
CA LEU A 743 -16.42 -14.01 17.60
C LEU A 743 -14.93 -14.37 17.80
N PRO A 744 -14.58 -15.19 18.82
CA PRO A 744 -13.23 -15.72 18.95
C PRO A 744 -12.86 -16.62 17.79
N LEU A 745 -11.64 -16.44 17.26
CA LEU A 745 -11.03 -17.36 16.31
C LEU A 745 -10.47 -18.58 17.05
N VAL A 746 -10.61 -19.76 16.43
CA VAL A 746 -10.02 -21.00 16.90
C VAL A 746 -9.42 -21.79 15.74
N SER A 747 -8.31 -22.46 16.01
CA SER A 747 -7.73 -23.43 15.07
C SER A 747 -8.63 -24.67 15.02
N ALA A 748 -8.79 -25.23 13.83
CA ALA A 748 -9.51 -26.47 13.57
C ALA A 748 -8.58 -27.47 12.86
N ALA A 749 -8.85 -28.76 13.07
CA ALA A 749 -8.15 -29.85 12.40
C ALA A 749 -9.14 -30.68 11.59
N ILE A 750 -8.74 -31.07 10.39
CA ILE A 750 -9.50 -31.98 9.53
C ILE A 750 -8.68 -33.22 9.20
N GLU A 751 -9.36 -34.31 8.90
CA GLU A 751 -8.74 -35.55 8.48
C GLU A 751 -9.38 -36.08 7.19
N ASN A 752 -8.54 -36.65 6.34
CA ASN A 752 -8.95 -37.30 5.09
C ASN A 752 -9.82 -36.41 4.19
N PRO A 753 -9.41 -35.17 3.87
CA PRO A 753 -10.19 -34.34 2.96
C PRO A 753 -10.31 -35.01 1.59
N SER A 754 -11.43 -34.77 0.92
CA SER A 754 -11.77 -35.43 -0.33
C SER A 754 -12.54 -34.50 -1.25
N ILE A 755 -12.32 -34.70 -2.55
CA ILE A 755 -13.03 -33.99 -3.61
C ILE A 755 -13.70 -34.99 -4.52
N THR A 756 -14.95 -34.73 -4.87
CA THR A 756 -15.69 -35.49 -5.87
C THR A 756 -15.99 -34.61 -7.07
N VAL A 757 -15.70 -35.10 -8.27
CA VAL A 757 -16.08 -34.45 -9.55
C VAL A 757 -16.76 -35.50 -10.42
N ALA A 758 -17.96 -35.17 -10.92
CA ALA A 758 -18.75 -36.08 -11.77
C ALA A 758 -18.89 -37.53 -11.21
N GLY A 759 -19.04 -37.65 -9.88
CA GLY A 759 -19.19 -38.93 -9.18
C GLY A 759 -17.90 -39.71 -8.92
N ARG A 760 -16.73 -39.23 -9.37
CA ARG A 760 -15.42 -39.81 -9.04
C ARG A 760 -14.82 -39.06 -7.85
N LYS A 761 -14.39 -39.80 -6.82
CA LYS A 761 -13.87 -39.25 -5.56
C LYS A 761 -12.39 -39.57 -5.41
N VAL A 762 -11.61 -38.54 -5.07
CA VAL A 762 -10.22 -38.68 -4.58
C VAL A 762 -10.16 -38.22 -3.12
N THR A 763 -9.49 -39.00 -2.28
CA THR A 763 -9.30 -38.73 -0.85
C THR A 763 -7.82 -38.60 -0.53
N PHE A 764 -7.44 -37.57 0.22
CA PHE A 764 -6.07 -37.29 0.60
C PHE A 764 -5.80 -37.80 2.02
N ARG A 765 -4.96 -38.82 2.18
CA ARG A 765 -4.71 -39.51 3.46
C ARG A 765 -3.75 -38.71 4.35
N THR A 766 -4.29 -37.67 4.97
CA THR A 766 -3.54 -36.79 5.86
C THR A 766 -4.44 -36.09 6.89
N LYS A 767 -3.82 -35.55 7.94
CA LYS A 767 -4.43 -34.63 8.90
C LYS A 767 -3.90 -33.24 8.62
N MET A 768 -4.80 -32.26 8.52
CA MET A 768 -4.45 -30.86 8.29
C MET A 768 -5.00 -29.99 9.41
N GLU A 769 -4.23 -28.99 9.85
CA GLU A 769 -4.63 -27.99 10.84
C GLU A 769 -4.70 -26.61 10.19
N SER A 770 -5.40 -25.64 10.81
CA SER A 770 -5.50 -24.27 10.29
C SER A 770 -4.12 -23.70 9.94
N GLY A 771 -3.98 -23.20 8.71
CA GLY A 771 -2.75 -22.68 8.13
C GLY A 771 -1.93 -23.70 7.34
N MET A 772 -2.26 -24.99 7.41
CA MET A 772 -1.63 -26.00 6.55
C MET A 772 -2.22 -25.97 5.14
N VAL A 773 -1.36 -26.27 4.16
CA VAL A 773 -1.70 -26.23 2.73
C VAL A 773 -1.35 -27.56 2.07
N LEU A 774 -2.31 -28.18 1.40
CA LEU A 774 -2.09 -29.32 0.52
C LEU A 774 -2.03 -28.84 -0.92
N GLU A 775 -0.96 -29.18 -1.64
CA GLU A 775 -0.82 -28.94 -3.09
C GLU A 775 -0.84 -30.29 -3.82
N PHE A 776 -1.75 -30.44 -4.78
CA PHE A 776 -1.95 -31.67 -5.57
C PHE A 776 -1.89 -31.35 -7.06
N TYR A 777 -0.85 -31.84 -7.73
CA TYR A 777 -0.66 -31.70 -9.18
C TYR A 777 -0.72 -33.04 -9.93
N SER A 778 -0.47 -34.16 -9.24
CA SER A 778 -0.57 -35.53 -9.74
C SER A 778 -0.52 -36.55 -8.59
N ALA A 779 -0.69 -37.85 -8.86
CA ALA A 779 -0.53 -38.90 -7.85
C ALA A 779 0.87 -38.91 -7.23
N GLU A 780 1.88 -38.56 -8.03
CA GLU A 780 3.30 -38.51 -7.65
C GLU A 780 3.71 -37.15 -7.05
N ASP A 781 2.85 -36.14 -7.16
CA ASP A 781 3.09 -34.78 -6.67
C ASP A 781 1.90 -34.28 -5.84
N CYS A 782 1.82 -34.80 -4.61
CA CYS A 782 0.84 -34.43 -3.60
C CYS A 782 1.55 -34.14 -2.28
N LYS A 783 1.65 -32.87 -1.90
CA LYS A 783 2.46 -32.42 -0.76
C LYS A 783 1.65 -31.64 0.24
N LEU A 784 1.89 -31.89 1.53
CA LEU A 784 1.38 -31.09 2.64
C LEU A 784 2.48 -30.17 3.16
N TYR A 785 2.15 -28.90 3.30
CA TYR A 785 3.01 -27.86 3.83
C TYR A 785 2.46 -27.25 5.11
N GLY A 786 3.35 -26.91 6.03
CA GLY A 786 3.04 -26.10 7.21
C GLY A 786 2.79 -24.62 6.86
N PRO A 787 2.35 -23.80 7.83
CA PRO A 787 2.01 -22.38 7.62
C PRO A 787 3.19 -21.49 7.20
N LYS A 788 4.44 -22.00 7.32
CA LYS A 788 5.67 -21.34 6.86
C LYS A 788 6.25 -21.95 5.57
N GLY A 789 5.56 -22.95 5.00
CA GLY A 789 5.93 -23.65 3.77
C GLY A 789 6.96 -24.77 3.94
N ASP A 790 7.23 -25.20 5.17
CA ASP A 790 7.95 -26.44 5.45
C ASP A 790 7.17 -27.65 4.93
N LEU A 791 7.85 -28.58 4.24
CA LEU A 791 7.25 -29.82 3.77
C LEU A 791 7.03 -30.76 4.95
N LEU A 792 5.77 -31.13 5.21
CA LEU A 792 5.38 -32.00 6.31
C LEU A 792 5.19 -33.45 5.87
N GLN A 793 4.61 -33.67 4.68
CA GLN A 793 4.25 -35.00 4.21
C GLN A 793 4.12 -35.06 2.68
N ASP A 794 4.65 -36.13 2.08
CA ASP A 794 4.19 -36.61 0.77
C ASP A 794 2.90 -37.42 0.98
N VAL A 795 1.77 -36.83 0.56
CA VAL A 795 0.44 -37.33 0.90
C VAL A 795 0.02 -38.41 -0.07
N LYS A 796 -0.41 -39.56 0.46
CA LYS A 796 -0.99 -40.64 -0.36
C LYS A 796 -2.44 -40.33 -0.69
N ILE A 797 -2.82 -40.58 -1.93
CA ILE A 797 -4.21 -40.48 -2.38
C ILE A 797 -4.90 -41.85 -2.36
N GLU A 798 -6.21 -41.84 -2.22
CA GLU A 798 -7.08 -43.01 -2.38
C GLU A 798 -8.26 -42.67 -3.31
N GLY A 799 -8.59 -43.60 -4.20
CA GLY A 799 -9.58 -43.40 -5.26
C GLY A 799 -8.94 -42.94 -6.58
N ASP A 800 -9.80 -42.75 -7.58
CA ASP A 800 -9.37 -42.31 -8.92
C ASP A 800 -9.25 -40.79 -8.99
N ILE A 801 -8.21 -40.29 -9.66
CA ILE A 801 -8.08 -38.85 -9.95
C ILE A 801 -9.22 -38.46 -10.92
N PRO A 802 -10.13 -37.56 -10.52
CA PRO A 802 -11.22 -37.16 -11.40
C PRO A 802 -10.69 -36.40 -12.62
N LEU A 803 -11.33 -36.62 -13.77
CA LEU A 803 -11.10 -35.79 -14.95
C LEU A 803 -11.93 -34.52 -14.84
N TRP A 804 -11.30 -33.38 -15.11
CA TRP A 804 -11.94 -32.09 -15.14
C TRP A 804 -12.26 -31.72 -16.58
N GLN A 805 -13.55 -31.82 -16.94
CA GLN A 805 -14.03 -31.58 -18.32
C GLN A 805 -13.93 -30.10 -18.68
N ALA A 806 -13.82 -29.78 -19.97
CA ALA A 806 -13.92 -28.39 -20.43
C ALA A 806 -15.29 -27.79 -20.06
N GLY A 807 -15.31 -26.52 -19.63
CA GLY A 807 -16.53 -25.83 -19.19
C GLY A 807 -16.91 -26.10 -17.73
N GLU A 808 -18.19 -25.91 -17.38
CA GLU A 808 -18.67 -26.02 -16.00
C GLU A 808 -18.68 -27.47 -15.48
N ASN A 809 -18.16 -27.67 -14.27
CA ASN A 809 -18.15 -28.97 -13.60
C ASN A 809 -18.73 -28.82 -12.20
N SER A 810 -19.48 -29.82 -11.75
CA SER A 810 -19.95 -29.90 -10.36
C SER A 810 -18.91 -30.60 -9.48
N LEU A 811 -18.57 -29.94 -8.37
CA LEU A 811 -17.62 -30.43 -7.38
C LEU A 811 -18.30 -30.54 -6.02
N SER A 812 -17.84 -31.50 -5.21
CA SER A 812 -18.14 -31.53 -3.78
C SER A 812 -16.92 -31.82 -2.92
N PHE A 813 -16.94 -31.28 -1.70
CA PHE A 813 -15.91 -31.45 -0.68
C PHE A 813 -16.47 -32.18 0.54
N ASP A 814 -15.67 -33.08 1.10
CA ASP A 814 -16.00 -33.85 2.30
C ASP A 814 -14.72 -34.16 3.11
N CYS A 815 -14.81 -34.16 4.43
CA CYS A 815 -13.71 -34.53 5.33
C CYS A 815 -14.25 -34.91 6.72
N GLN A 816 -13.38 -35.42 7.58
CA GLN A 816 -13.65 -35.52 9.01
C GLN A 816 -13.21 -34.22 9.68
N GLY A 817 -14.04 -33.62 10.53
CA GLY A 817 -13.75 -32.35 11.19
C GLY A 817 -14.51 -32.22 12.53
N PRO A 818 -14.23 -31.18 13.33
CA PRO A 818 -14.87 -31.00 14.62
C PRO A 818 -16.33 -30.56 14.49
N ASP A 819 -17.21 -31.08 15.34
CA ASP A 819 -18.62 -30.63 15.43
C ASP A 819 -18.76 -29.27 16.13
N SER A 820 -17.80 -28.92 16.98
CA SER A 820 -17.88 -27.74 17.85
C SER A 820 -17.79 -26.41 17.09
N VAL A 821 -17.23 -26.40 15.89
CA VAL A 821 -17.10 -25.22 15.02
C VAL A 821 -17.39 -25.58 13.57
N ASN A 822 -17.58 -24.58 12.72
CA ASN A 822 -17.68 -24.81 11.30
C ASN A 822 -16.30 -25.16 10.73
N THR A 823 -16.20 -26.29 10.02
CA THR A 823 -14.98 -26.64 9.29
C THR A 823 -14.85 -25.74 8.06
N ARG A 824 -13.75 -24.98 7.98
CA ARG A 824 -13.51 -24.00 6.92
C ARG A 824 -12.27 -24.36 6.11
N VAL A 825 -12.44 -24.48 4.80
CA VAL A 825 -11.36 -24.87 3.87
C VAL A 825 -11.46 -24.03 2.61
N GLN A 826 -10.35 -23.43 2.20
CA GLN A 826 -10.21 -22.80 0.90
C GLN A 826 -9.72 -23.86 -0.10
N VAL A 827 -10.58 -24.24 -1.05
CA VAL A 827 -10.20 -25.10 -2.17
C VAL A 827 -9.90 -24.20 -3.37
N THR A 828 -8.77 -24.41 -4.03
CA THR A 828 -8.41 -23.73 -5.28
C THR A 828 -8.20 -24.82 -6.33
N VAL A 829 -9.09 -24.91 -7.32
CA VAL A 829 -8.90 -25.83 -8.45
C VAL A 829 -8.11 -25.15 -9.56
N ILE A 830 -7.19 -25.90 -10.18
CA ILE A 830 -6.14 -25.37 -11.07
C ILE A 830 -6.26 -26.03 -12.45
N SER A 831 -6.51 -25.23 -13.48
CA SER A 831 -6.59 -25.69 -14.86
C SER A 831 -5.52 -25.01 -15.71
N GLU A 832 -4.95 -25.75 -16.66
CA GLU A 832 -3.85 -25.28 -17.50
C GLU A 832 -4.21 -25.44 -18.98
N GLY A 833 -3.82 -24.45 -19.79
CA GLY A 833 -3.97 -24.51 -21.24
C GLY A 833 -2.69 -24.95 -21.95
N CYS A 834 -2.74 -24.93 -23.29
CA CYS A 834 -1.58 -25.22 -24.12
C CYS A 834 -0.51 -24.12 -24.00
N PRO A 835 0.79 -24.46 -24.12
CA PRO A 835 1.84 -23.46 -24.22
C PRO A 835 1.55 -22.42 -25.30
N LEU A 836 1.98 -21.17 -25.10
CA LEU A 836 1.80 -20.10 -26.08
C LEU A 836 2.53 -20.40 -27.39
N ASP A 837 1.86 -20.13 -28.51
CA ASP A 837 2.47 -20.09 -29.84
C ASP A 837 3.46 -18.93 -29.88
N ARG A 838 4.71 -19.22 -30.25
CA ARG A 838 5.82 -18.26 -30.24
C ARG A 838 5.96 -17.49 -31.54
#